data_AF-A0A831TDN8-F1
#
_entry.id   AF-A0A831TDN8-F1
#
_cell.length_a   1.000
_cell.length_b   1.000
_cell.length_c   1.000
_cell.angle_alpha   90.00
_cell.angle_beta   90.00
_cell.angle_gamma   90.00
#
_symmetry.space_group_name_H-M   'P 1'
#
loop_
_entity.id
_entity.type
_entity.pdbx_description
1 polymer ?
#
loop_
_entity_poly.entity_id
_entity_poly.type
_entity_poly.pdbx_seq_one_letter_code
_entity_poly.pdbx_strand_id
1 'polypeptide(L)'
;MNGRSSVEVVFFAALERATPAERTAYLDETCVGNDELRRRVEAMLIAHTRVGQFLERPVVEAAGVAALGGLDNVAADLSFLAPSSEPGSLGRLDHYEVLEVVGRGGMGVVLRARDTKLLRVVALKVLATPLAASGTARQRFVREARAAAAVRNDHIVAIHAVSDDGPAPYLVMEFIDGCNLESLVRRGGPLEVKAVLRIGIQVANGLAAAHKQGLIHRDIKPANILLENGVQRVKLSDFGLARAVDDASLTQSGLIAGTPLYMSPEQAAGEAIDARSDLFSLGSVLYELCTGRPAFRAATTVAVIRRVCDDTPRPIREVNPDIPEALCQVIEQLHAKKPADRFASATEVADRLAQLLADLQRPGAAGHVSNVRGPQARWKRAPRRMLYAAAALVLLLVGLGMSEATGLTDVHGTVIRLFSPEGTLVVEVDDPNVSVAVEGSDVVITGAGAKEIRLKPGQYKVEASKDGQVVREELVTVTRDGRQVVRISKEGVSPNVAEQWERSVAQLPAEQQVKAVVRRLKELNPAFDGTVTPTIENGVVTGLKLLTDNVTNISPVRAFRNLEALDCRGTPDCAGKLADLAPLRGLSLNFLHVEDNPVSDLSPLRGMPLRDLGLFRTRVEHLNPLRGMPLKSLGIGGTAVSDLSPLTGMSLTHLYCDGAPVSDLSPLRGMPLEALYVPLTRVSDLSPLRGMALIEASFEGTPVSDLSPLGGMPLKAIRCDFQPDRDAKLLRSLNTLETINGKSAAEFWKEVDGK
;
A
#
# COMPACT_ATOMS: atom_id res chain seq x y z
N MET A 1 45.99 -19.51 -20.18
CA MET A 1 45.83 -18.36 -19.25
C MET A 1 44.61 -18.65 -18.38
N ASN A 2 44.80 -19.38 -17.27
CA ASN A 2 43.73 -19.88 -16.40
C ASN A 2 43.84 -19.22 -15.03
N GLY A 3 42.74 -18.68 -14.52
CA GLY A 3 42.67 -18.04 -13.20
C GLY A 3 41.33 -17.39 -12.86
N ARG A 4 40.37 -17.32 -13.80
CA ARG A 4 39.04 -16.69 -13.58
C ARG A 4 37.90 -17.65 -13.22
N SER A 5 38.11 -18.98 -13.15
CA SER A 5 36.99 -19.95 -13.05
C SER A 5 36.80 -20.67 -11.69
N SER A 6 37.59 -20.39 -10.64
CA SER A 6 37.47 -21.13 -9.37
C SER A 6 36.55 -20.47 -8.33
N VAL A 7 36.48 -19.14 -8.29
CA VAL A 7 35.70 -18.41 -7.27
C VAL A 7 34.19 -18.47 -7.56
N GLU A 8 33.80 -18.25 -8.81
CA GLU A 8 32.39 -18.22 -9.22
C GLU A 8 31.70 -19.57 -9.08
N VAL A 9 32.39 -20.66 -9.47
CA VAL A 9 31.86 -22.02 -9.36
C VAL A 9 31.59 -22.40 -7.91
N VAL A 10 32.54 -22.10 -7.01
CA VAL A 10 32.41 -22.36 -5.58
C VAL A 10 31.34 -21.47 -4.96
N PHE A 11 31.22 -20.22 -5.41
CA PHE A 11 30.17 -19.31 -4.97
C PHE A 11 28.75 -19.80 -5.35
N PHE A 12 28.52 -20.21 -6.61
CA PHE A 12 27.21 -20.71 -7.04
C PHE A 12 26.84 -22.03 -6.37
N ALA A 13 27.79 -22.96 -6.24
CA ALA A 13 27.56 -24.22 -5.53
C ALA A 13 27.33 -24.03 -4.01
N ALA A 14 27.89 -22.96 -3.41
CA ALA A 14 27.57 -22.55 -2.05
C ALA A 14 26.15 -21.96 -1.96
N LEU A 15 25.71 -21.16 -2.94
CA LEU A 15 24.34 -20.61 -2.97
C LEU A 15 23.24 -21.69 -3.06
N GLU A 16 23.52 -22.82 -3.72
CA GLU A 16 22.59 -23.94 -3.85
C GLU A 16 22.34 -24.70 -2.54
N ARG A 17 23.15 -24.49 -1.48
CA ARG A 17 22.90 -25.09 -0.17
C ARG A 17 21.75 -24.39 0.53
N ALA A 18 20.88 -25.16 1.17
CA ALA A 18 19.61 -24.66 1.68
C ALA A 18 19.80 -23.83 2.96
N THR A 19 20.76 -24.21 3.81
CA THR A 19 20.98 -23.57 5.12
C THR A 19 22.36 -22.89 5.24
N PRO A 20 22.50 -21.84 6.06
CA PRO A 20 23.80 -21.22 6.34
C PRO A 20 24.84 -22.21 6.88
N ALA A 21 24.42 -23.18 7.70
CA ALA A 21 25.31 -24.22 8.22
C ALA A 21 25.85 -25.14 7.11
N GLU A 22 25.02 -25.53 6.14
CA GLU A 22 25.44 -26.31 4.98
C GLU A 22 26.37 -25.53 4.04
N ARG A 23 26.18 -24.20 3.94
CA ARG A 23 27.08 -23.31 3.18
C ARG A 23 28.45 -23.22 3.83
N THR A 24 28.48 -23.01 5.14
CA THR A 24 29.73 -22.94 5.90
C THR A 24 30.49 -24.27 5.80
N ALA A 25 29.82 -25.40 6.00
CA ALA A 25 30.44 -26.73 5.87
C ALA A 25 30.96 -27.00 4.45
N TYR A 26 30.24 -26.58 3.40
CA TYR A 26 30.69 -26.70 2.01
C TYR A 26 31.93 -25.85 1.73
N LEU A 27 31.99 -24.62 2.28
CA LEU A 27 33.15 -23.74 2.13
C LEU A 27 34.35 -24.24 2.94
N ASP A 28 34.11 -24.79 4.14
CA ASP A 28 35.12 -25.46 4.96
C ASP A 28 35.78 -26.60 4.18
N GLU A 29 35.01 -27.39 3.43
CA GLU A 29 35.49 -28.53 2.64
C GLU A 29 36.12 -28.11 1.30
N THR A 30 35.51 -27.17 0.59
CA THR A 30 35.90 -26.82 -0.80
C THR A 30 37.04 -25.81 -0.85
N CYS A 31 37.20 -25.00 0.21
CA CYS A 31 38.25 -23.99 0.30
C CYS A 31 39.41 -24.40 1.21
N VAL A 32 39.54 -25.69 1.56
CA VAL A 32 40.66 -26.21 2.38
C VAL A 32 42.00 -25.78 1.79
N GLY A 33 42.82 -25.12 2.61
CA GLY A 33 44.16 -24.65 2.22
C GLY A 33 44.16 -23.41 1.30
N ASN A 34 43.01 -22.77 1.08
CA ASN A 34 42.89 -21.55 0.27
C ASN A 34 41.98 -20.51 0.96
N ASP A 35 42.50 -19.88 2.01
CA ASP A 35 41.80 -18.88 2.81
C ASP A 35 41.43 -17.60 2.04
N GLU A 36 42.12 -17.32 0.93
CA GLU A 36 41.81 -16.19 0.05
C GLU A 36 40.57 -16.47 -0.81
N LEU A 37 40.47 -17.67 -1.39
CA LEU A 37 39.27 -18.13 -2.09
C LEU A 37 38.06 -18.13 -1.16
N ARG A 38 38.22 -18.64 0.07
CA ARG A 38 37.17 -18.64 1.09
C ARG A 38 36.67 -17.24 1.40
N ARG A 39 37.56 -16.31 1.77
CA ARG A 39 37.20 -14.92 2.08
C ARG A 39 36.50 -14.23 0.92
N ARG A 40 36.93 -14.49 -0.31
CA ARG A 40 36.31 -13.92 -1.52
C ARG A 40 34.90 -14.46 -1.74
N VAL A 41 34.68 -15.78 -1.60
CA VAL A 41 33.34 -16.39 -1.73
C VAL A 41 32.42 -15.94 -0.59
N GLU A 42 32.91 -15.87 0.65
CA GLU A 42 32.14 -15.37 1.80
C GLU A 42 31.75 -13.89 1.63
N ALA A 43 32.67 -13.03 1.15
CA ALA A 43 32.36 -11.64 0.83
C ALA A 43 31.29 -11.51 -0.25
N MET A 44 31.31 -12.40 -1.27
CA MET A 44 30.28 -12.46 -2.31
C MET A 44 28.93 -12.95 -1.76
N LEU A 45 28.92 -13.94 -0.86
CA LEU A 45 27.69 -14.41 -0.20
C LEU A 45 27.07 -13.34 0.70
N ILE A 46 27.90 -12.58 1.42
CA ILE A 46 27.47 -11.44 2.24
C ILE A 46 26.89 -10.34 1.34
N ALA A 47 27.56 -10.01 0.23
CA ALA A 47 27.07 -9.04 -0.74
C ALA A 47 25.74 -9.49 -1.39
N HIS A 48 25.61 -10.78 -1.74
CA HIS A 48 24.39 -11.37 -2.29
C HIS A 48 23.21 -11.28 -1.30
N THR A 49 23.47 -11.58 -0.02
CA THR A 49 22.46 -11.49 1.06
C THR A 49 22.01 -10.04 1.28
N ARG A 50 22.93 -9.07 1.19
CA ARG A 50 22.63 -7.63 1.28
C ARG A 50 21.81 -7.11 0.08
N VAL A 51 22.05 -7.62 -1.12
CA VAL A 51 21.27 -7.25 -2.32
C VAL A 51 19.85 -7.84 -2.27
N GLY A 52 19.68 -9.05 -1.71
CA GLY A 52 18.35 -9.62 -1.43
C GLY A 52 17.52 -8.79 -0.46
N GLN A 53 18.15 -8.24 0.59
CA GLN A 53 17.49 -7.34 1.57
C GLN A 53 17.19 -5.94 1.02
N PHE A 54 17.91 -5.48 -0.02
CA PHE A 54 17.70 -4.18 -0.64
C PHE A 54 16.48 -4.14 -1.58
N LEU A 55 16.02 -5.29 -2.08
CA LEU A 55 14.90 -5.40 -3.02
C LEU A 55 13.53 -5.64 -2.35
N GLU A 56 13.48 -5.82 -1.02
CA GLU A 56 12.23 -6.15 -0.29
C GLU A 56 11.62 -4.99 0.52
N ARG A 57 12.04 -3.73 0.31
CA ARG A 57 11.41 -2.55 0.95
C ARG A 57 10.76 -1.62 -0.08
N PRO A 58 9.42 -1.43 -0.05
CA PRO A 58 8.75 -0.40 -0.84
C PRO A 58 9.13 1.00 -0.32
N VAL A 59 9.44 1.91 -1.23
CA VAL A 59 9.78 3.32 -0.98
C VAL A 59 8.56 4.19 -1.30
N VAL A 60 7.75 4.51 -0.30
CA VAL A 60 6.82 5.67 -0.23
C VAL A 60 6.30 5.74 1.22
N GLU A 61 6.12 6.88 1.90
CA GLU A 61 5.86 8.25 1.49
C GLU A 61 6.58 9.25 2.43
N ALA A 62 7.04 10.35 1.83
CA ALA A 62 7.48 11.54 2.52
C ALA A 62 6.86 12.73 1.77
N ALA A 63 5.80 13.31 2.31
CA ALA A 63 5.35 14.66 1.99
C ALA A 63 4.69 15.27 3.23
N GLY A 64 5.30 16.35 3.74
CA GLY A 64 4.86 17.09 4.91
C GLY A 64 6.02 17.90 5.47
N VAL A 65 6.35 19.03 4.85
CA VAL A 65 7.34 19.98 5.38
C VAL A 65 6.73 21.38 5.38
N ALA A 66 6.74 22.04 6.54
CA ALA A 66 7.45 23.31 6.73
C ALA A 66 7.39 23.78 8.18
N ALA A 67 8.51 23.63 8.92
CA ALA A 67 9.18 24.72 9.67
C ALA A 67 10.48 24.22 10.36
N LEU A 68 11.63 24.59 9.76
CA LEU A 68 12.96 24.94 10.34
C LEU A 68 13.37 24.29 11.69
N GLY A 69 14.46 23.53 11.86
CA GLY A 69 15.59 23.16 11.00
C GLY A 69 16.61 22.32 11.81
N GLY A 70 17.44 21.53 11.11
CA GLY A 70 18.54 20.73 11.68
C GLY A 70 18.61 19.32 11.07
N LEU A 71 19.52 19.13 10.10
CA LEU A 71 19.80 17.90 9.34
C LEU A 71 20.27 16.78 10.31
N ASP A 72 19.84 15.51 10.25
CA ASP A 72 20.26 14.51 9.25
C ASP A 72 19.33 13.26 9.26
N ASN A 73 18.48 13.17 8.24
CA ASN A 73 18.20 11.92 7.53
C ASN A 73 18.63 12.23 6.09
N VAL A 74 19.05 11.25 5.28
CA VAL A 74 19.36 11.50 3.86
C VAL A 74 18.07 11.94 3.16
N ALA A 75 17.78 13.24 3.27
CA ALA A 75 16.82 13.98 2.50
C ALA A 75 17.18 13.72 1.05
N ALA A 76 16.20 13.79 0.14
CA ALA A 76 16.58 14.05 -1.23
C ALA A 76 17.50 15.28 -1.14
N ASP A 77 18.70 15.19 -1.72
CA ASP A 77 19.62 16.31 -1.78
C ASP A 77 18.92 17.38 -2.61
N LEU A 78 18.03 18.16 -1.99
CA LEU A 78 17.28 19.26 -2.57
C LEU A 78 18.13 20.54 -2.51
N SER A 79 19.44 20.43 -2.26
CA SER A 79 20.37 21.57 -2.29
C SER A 79 20.38 22.28 -3.65
N PHE A 80 19.89 21.61 -4.69
CA PHE A 80 19.68 22.19 -6.02
C PHE A 80 18.49 23.17 -6.09
N LEU A 81 17.62 23.24 -5.08
CA LEU A 81 16.52 24.19 -5.02
C LEU A 81 16.98 25.55 -4.48
N ALA A 82 16.57 26.62 -5.15
CA ALA A 82 16.71 27.98 -4.64
C ALA A 82 15.70 28.23 -3.49
N PRO A 83 16.00 29.10 -2.53
CA PRO A 83 15.06 29.42 -1.45
C PRO A 83 13.80 30.11 -1.98
N SER A 84 12.66 29.85 -1.33
CA SER A 84 11.41 30.54 -1.62
C SER A 84 10.89 31.40 -0.47
N SER A 85 10.10 32.41 -0.83
CA SER A 85 9.38 33.30 0.09
C SER A 85 7.93 32.87 0.33
N GLU A 86 7.43 31.86 -0.39
CA GLU A 86 6.05 31.38 -0.21
C GLU A 86 5.93 30.38 0.95
N PRO A 87 4.98 30.58 1.88
CA PRO A 87 4.72 29.64 2.97
C PRO A 87 4.31 28.25 2.45
N GLY A 88 4.97 27.20 2.94
CA GLY A 88 4.67 25.82 2.57
C GLY A 88 5.38 25.33 1.30
N SER A 89 6.23 26.14 0.67
CA SER A 89 7.11 25.69 -0.41
C SER A 89 8.37 25.00 0.13
N LEU A 90 8.84 23.98 -0.59
CA LEU A 90 10.14 23.34 -0.36
C LEU A 90 11.31 24.10 -0.99
N GLY A 91 11.05 25.12 -1.80
CA GLY A 91 12.03 25.86 -2.60
C GLY A 91 11.59 26.02 -4.06
N ARG A 92 12.45 26.63 -4.87
CA ARG A 92 12.20 26.88 -6.29
C ARG A 92 13.21 26.17 -7.18
N LEU A 93 12.74 25.70 -8.32
CA LEU A 93 13.57 25.30 -9.44
C LEU A 93 13.17 26.14 -10.65
N ASP A 94 14.05 27.06 -11.08
CA ASP A 94 13.69 28.12 -12.04
C ASP A 94 12.41 28.87 -11.59
N HIS A 95 11.35 28.90 -12.42
CA HIS A 95 10.07 29.53 -12.12
C HIS A 95 9.02 28.56 -11.55
N TYR A 96 9.44 27.35 -11.18
CA TYR A 96 8.59 26.34 -10.57
C TYR A 96 8.71 26.38 -9.05
N GLU A 97 7.59 26.63 -8.38
CA GLU A 97 7.47 26.62 -6.93
C GLU A 97 7.24 25.19 -6.45
N VAL A 98 8.21 24.59 -5.76
CA VAL A 98 8.10 23.19 -5.32
C VAL A 98 7.21 23.12 -4.09
N LEU A 99 6.19 22.26 -4.15
CA LEU A 99 5.19 22.08 -3.10
C LEU A 99 5.48 20.85 -2.24
N GLU A 100 5.81 19.72 -2.87
CA GLU A 100 6.05 18.46 -2.18
C GLU A 100 6.91 17.49 -3.00
N VAL A 101 7.44 16.47 -2.35
CA VAL A 101 8.11 15.33 -2.99
C VAL A 101 7.04 14.25 -3.26
N VAL A 102 6.82 13.90 -4.52
CA VAL A 102 5.82 12.90 -4.94
C VAL A 102 6.39 11.49 -4.87
N GLY A 103 7.69 11.32 -5.17
CA GLY A 103 8.31 10.00 -5.20
C GLY A 103 9.83 10.05 -5.32
N ARG A 104 10.48 8.96 -4.95
CA ARG A 104 11.94 8.79 -5.00
C ARG A 104 12.28 7.46 -5.65
N GLY A 105 13.32 7.44 -6.47
CA GLY A 105 13.83 6.21 -7.09
C GLY A 105 15.31 6.30 -7.43
N GLY A 106 15.89 5.20 -7.92
CA GLY A 106 17.33 5.12 -8.23
C GLY A 106 17.83 6.13 -9.27
N MET A 107 16.94 6.77 -10.03
CA MET A 107 17.28 7.77 -11.05
C MET A 107 17.11 9.21 -10.59
N GLY A 108 16.45 9.46 -9.46
CA GLY A 108 16.12 10.83 -9.09
C GLY A 108 14.91 10.99 -8.17
N VAL A 109 14.46 12.23 -8.08
CA VAL A 109 13.31 12.65 -7.28
C VAL A 109 12.22 13.22 -8.18
N VAL A 110 10.97 12.88 -7.90
CA VAL A 110 9.79 13.48 -8.53
C VAL A 110 9.16 14.44 -7.54
N LEU A 111 8.98 15.69 -7.96
CA LEU A 111 8.45 16.78 -7.16
C LEU A 111 7.13 17.26 -7.76
N ARG A 112 6.17 17.63 -6.92
CA ARG A 112 4.99 18.40 -7.35
C ARG A 112 5.34 19.87 -7.23
N ALA A 113 5.13 20.63 -8.29
CA ALA A 113 5.43 22.05 -8.32
C ALA A 113 4.31 22.84 -8.98
N ARG A 114 4.22 24.13 -8.63
CA ARG A 114 3.36 25.10 -9.31
C ARG A 114 4.21 25.89 -10.29
N ASP A 115 3.84 25.81 -11.56
CA ASP A 115 4.36 26.70 -12.60
C ASP A 115 3.82 28.12 -12.34
N THR A 116 4.69 29.04 -11.93
CA THR A 116 4.28 30.40 -11.57
C THR A 116 3.95 31.28 -12.79
N LYS A 117 4.37 30.87 -14.00
CA LYS A 117 4.08 31.60 -15.24
C LYS A 117 2.76 31.16 -15.86
N LEU A 118 2.52 29.86 -15.90
CA LEU A 118 1.31 29.27 -16.48
C LEU A 118 0.22 28.99 -15.44
N LEU A 119 0.49 29.23 -14.15
CA LEU A 119 -0.43 29.07 -13.02
C LEU A 119 -1.07 27.69 -12.95
N ARG A 120 -0.29 26.64 -13.20
CA ARG A 120 -0.73 25.23 -13.19
C ARG A 120 0.18 24.35 -12.35
N VAL A 121 -0.34 23.22 -11.89
CA VAL A 121 0.45 22.19 -11.19
C VAL A 121 1.14 21.29 -12.23
N VAL A 122 2.41 21.00 -11.99
CA VAL A 122 3.26 20.14 -12.82
C VAL A 122 4.05 19.17 -11.94
N ALA A 123 4.52 18.08 -12.52
CA ALA A 123 5.50 17.22 -11.90
C ALA A 123 6.90 17.53 -12.46
N LEU A 124 7.90 17.61 -11.58
CA LEU A 124 9.30 17.81 -11.93
C LEU A 124 10.08 16.54 -11.61
N LYS A 125 10.63 15.86 -12.60
CA LYS A 125 11.54 14.73 -12.38
C LYS A 125 12.98 15.22 -12.49
N VAL A 126 13.68 15.24 -11.36
CA VAL A 126 15.06 15.74 -11.26
C VAL A 126 16.03 14.57 -11.17
N LEU A 127 17.07 14.58 -12.00
CA LEU A 127 18.10 13.54 -12.03
C LEU A 127 18.94 13.57 -10.75
N ALA A 128 19.19 12.41 -10.13
CA ALA A 128 19.95 12.32 -8.88
C ALA A 128 21.38 12.88 -9.00
N THR A 129 21.89 13.53 -7.95
CA THR A 129 23.20 14.22 -7.91
C THR A 129 24.39 13.39 -8.44
N PRO A 130 24.55 12.09 -8.09
CA PRO A 130 25.65 11.27 -8.61
C PRO A 130 25.60 11.05 -10.13
N LEU A 131 24.38 10.98 -10.70
CA LEU A 131 24.16 10.82 -12.14
C LEU A 131 24.23 12.16 -12.87
N ALA A 132 23.78 13.24 -12.23
CA ALA A 132 23.87 14.60 -12.75
C ALA A 132 25.31 15.09 -12.94
N ALA A 133 26.28 14.50 -12.22
CA ALA A 133 27.72 14.76 -12.40
C ALA A 133 28.31 14.07 -13.65
N SER A 134 27.63 13.07 -14.22
CA SER A 134 28.07 12.36 -15.41
C SER A 134 27.53 13.03 -16.68
N GLY A 135 28.43 13.63 -17.49
CA GLY A 135 28.05 14.30 -18.74
C GLY A 135 27.31 13.37 -19.73
N THR A 136 27.67 12.09 -19.76
CA THR A 136 26.99 11.08 -20.61
C THR A 136 25.58 10.77 -20.10
N ALA A 137 25.37 10.68 -18.78
CA ALA A 137 24.05 10.47 -18.19
C ALA A 137 23.14 11.70 -18.41
N ARG A 138 23.67 12.93 -18.26
CA ARG A 138 22.93 14.17 -18.57
C ARG A 138 22.46 14.21 -20.03
N GLN A 139 23.37 13.98 -20.98
CA GLN A 139 23.05 14.00 -22.42
C GLN A 139 22.01 12.94 -22.79
N ARG A 140 22.09 11.74 -22.19
CA ARG A 140 21.11 10.67 -22.40
C ARG A 140 19.75 11.03 -21.81
N PHE A 141 19.71 11.53 -20.58
CA PHE A 141 18.48 11.99 -19.93
C PHE A 141 17.74 13.02 -20.80
N VAL A 142 18.45 14.02 -21.32
CA VAL A 142 17.88 15.04 -22.21
C VAL A 142 17.43 14.44 -23.56
N ARG A 143 18.22 13.53 -24.14
CA ARG A 143 17.87 12.87 -25.41
C ARG A 143 16.60 12.02 -25.29
N GLU A 144 16.48 11.23 -24.22
CA GLU A 144 15.33 10.37 -23.96
C GLU A 144 14.08 11.20 -23.63
N ALA A 145 14.24 12.25 -22.82
CA ALA A 145 13.18 13.23 -22.56
C ALA A 145 12.64 13.86 -23.86
N ARG A 146 13.53 14.27 -24.77
CA ARG A 146 13.12 14.85 -26.08
C ARG A 146 12.40 13.84 -26.96
N ALA A 147 12.85 12.58 -26.97
CA ALA A 147 12.20 11.51 -27.72
C ALA A 147 10.79 11.23 -27.17
N ALA A 148 10.63 11.16 -25.85
CA ALA A 148 9.34 10.98 -25.20
C ALA A 148 8.41 12.20 -25.38
N ALA A 149 8.94 13.43 -25.39
CA ALA A 149 8.16 14.65 -25.59
C ALA A 149 7.55 14.77 -27.00
N ALA A 150 8.10 14.07 -27.98
CA ALA A 150 7.55 14.03 -29.33
C ALA A 150 6.26 13.18 -29.42
N VAL A 151 5.99 12.32 -28.44
CA VAL A 151 4.82 11.45 -28.42
C VAL A 151 3.65 12.18 -27.77
N ARG A 152 2.61 12.47 -28.57
CA ARG A 152 1.35 13.04 -28.09
C ARG A 152 0.27 11.98 -28.12
N ASN A 153 -0.17 11.55 -26.94
CA ASN A 153 -1.25 10.58 -26.78
C ASN A 153 -1.89 10.73 -25.40
N ASP A 154 -3.20 10.51 -25.30
CA ASP A 154 -3.93 10.65 -24.04
C ASP A 154 -3.50 9.63 -22.96
N HIS A 155 -2.88 8.52 -23.38
CA HIS A 155 -2.38 7.45 -22.50
C HIS A 155 -0.87 7.53 -22.23
N ILE A 156 -0.23 8.65 -22.55
CA ILE A 156 1.16 8.94 -22.20
C ILE A 156 1.19 10.25 -21.40
N VAL A 157 1.95 10.30 -20.32
CA VAL A 157 2.16 11.53 -19.55
C VAL A 157 2.86 12.55 -20.44
N ALA A 158 2.25 13.72 -20.61
CA ALA A 158 2.82 14.75 -21.48
C ALA A 158 4.07 15.39 -20.85
N ILE A 159 5.15 15.47 -21.63
CA ILE A 159 6.34 16.23 -21.25
C ILE A 159 6.19 17.66 -21.76
N HIS A 160 6.24 18.62 -20.86
CA HIS A 160 6.07 20.03 -21.16
C HIS A 160 7.39 20.74 -21.47
N ALA A 161 8.46 20.39 -20.77
CA ALA A 161 9.78 20.99 -20.96
C ALA A 161 10.89 20.07 -20.42
N VAL A 162 12.11 20.30 -20.87
CA VAL A 162 13.35 19.72 -20.33
C VAL A 162 14.33 20.84 -20.08
N SER A 163 15.07 20.79 -18.97
CA SER A 163 16.10 21.77 -18.63
C SER A 163 17.35 21.06 -18.15
N ASP A 164 18.50 21.48 -18.68
CA ASP A 164 19.83 20.98 -18.34
C ASP A 164 20.82 22.09 -17.94
N ASP A 165 20.38 23.34 -17.93
CA ASP A 165 21.17 24.54 -17.61
C ASP A 165 21.45 24.74 -16.10
N GLY A 166 20.81 23.92 -15.25
CA GLY A 166 20.92 23.98 -13.79
C GLY A 166 21.89 22.97 -13.16
N PRO A 167 22.05 23.00 -11.82
CA PRO A 167 22.90 22.07 -11.08
C PRO A 167 22.51 20.61 -11.32
N ALA A 168 21.22 20.31 -11.45
CA ALA A 168 20.69 19.01 -11.83
C ALA A 168 19.73 19.13 -13.03
N PRO A 169 19.85 18.29 -14.08
CA PRO A 169 18.86 18.24 -15.15
C PRO A 169 17.50 17.80 -14.63
N TYR A 170 16.44 18.38 -15.18
CA TYR A 170 15.09 18.02 -14.81
C TYR A 170 14.12 18.06 -16.00
N LEU A 171 13.04 17.30 -15.84
CA LEU A 171 11.93 17.19 -16.77
C LEU A 171 10.68 17.78 -16.16
N VAL A 172 9.97 18.62 -16.90
CA VAL A 172 8.65 19.13 -16.52
C VAL A 172 7.60 18.31 -17.24
N MET A 173 6.71 17.68 -16.49
CA MET A 173 5.68 16.80 -17.02
C MET A 173 4.30 17.12 -16.41
N GLU A 174 3.26 16.66 -17.09
CA GLU A 174 1.88 16.69 -16.61
C GLU A 174 1.80 16.02 -15.23
N PHE A 175 1.18 16.71 -14.26
CA PHE A 175 0.91 16.12 -12.96
C PHE A 175 -0.41 15.35 -13.02
N ILE A 176 -0.36 14.06 -12.71
CA ILE A 176 -1.55 13.20 -12.67
C ILE A 176 -2.04 13.10 -11.24
N ASP A 177 -3.25 13.61 -10.98
CA ASP A 177 -3.88 13.56 -9.66
C ASP A 177 -4.57 12.20 -9.46
N GLY A 178 -3.83 11.25 -8.89
CA GLY A 178 -4.27 9.88 -8.69
C GLY A 178 -3.17 8.96 -8.18
N CYS A 179 -3.41 7.64 -8.22
CA CYS A 179 -2.44 6.65 -7.76
C CYS A 179 -1.82 5.87 -8.93
N ASN A 180 -0.73 5.14 -8.67
CA ASN A 180 -0.22 4.18 -9.64
C ASN A 180 -0.94 2.83 -9.51
N LEU A 181 -0.88 2.03 -10.58
CA LEU A 181 -1.53 0.73 -10.67
C LEU A 181 -1.01 -0.25 -9.61
N GLU A 182 0.27 -0.15 -9.23
CA GLU A 182 0.85 -0.93 -8.13
C GLU A 182 0.09 -0.72 -6.81
N SER A 183 -0.18 0.54 -6.48
CA SER A 183 -0.93 0.91 -5.28
C SER A 183 -2.36 0.40 -5.32
N LEU A 184 -2.99 0.38 -6.49
CA LEU A 184 -4.34 -0.17 -6.66
C LEU A 184 -4.37 -1.68 -6.39
N VAL A 185 -3.48 -2.44 -7.03
CA VAL A 185 -3.42 -3.91 -6.88
C VAL A 185 -3.04 -4.30 -5.45
N ARG A 186 -2.09 -3.59 -4.83
CA ARG A 186 -1.67 -3.85 -3.44
C ARG A 186 -2.81 -3.64 -2.42
N ARG A 187 -3.74 -2.70 -2.68
CA ARG A 187 -4.87 -2.39 -1.78
C ARG A 187 -6.08 -3.32 -2.00
N GLY A 188 -6.35 -3.69 -3.25
CA GLY A 188 -7.59 -4.37 -3.65
C GLY A 188 -7.44 -5.82 -4.08
N GLY A 189 -6.21 -6.31 -4.28
CA GLY A 189 -5.97 -7.63 -4.86
C GLY A 189 -6.26 -7.69 -6.37
N PRO A 190 -6.64 -8.86 -6.91
CA PRO A 190 -7.01 -9.02 -8.31
C PRO A 190 -8.17 -8.09 -8.71
N LEU A 191 -8.14 -7.58 -9.94
CA LEU A 191 -9.17 -6.67 -10.47
C LEU A 191 -10.25 -7.40 -11.27
N GLU A 192 -11.44 -6.79 -11.36
CA GLU A 192 -12.52 -7.27 -12.23
C GLU A 192 -12.05 -7.31 -13.70
N VAL A 193 -12.46 -8.36 -14.44
CA VAL A 193 -12.12 -8.57 -15.86
C VAL A 193 -12.33 -7.31 -16.71
N LYS A 194 -13.44 -6.60 -16.55
CA LYS A 194 -13.71 -5.35 -17.29
C LYS A 194 -12.69 -4.26 -16.97
N ALA A 195 -12.23 -4.16 -15.73
CA ALA A 195 -11.18 -3.22 -15.35
C ALA A 195 -9.83 -3.63 -15.94
N VAL A 196 -9.47 -4.92 -15.89
CA VAL A 196 -8.24 -5.46 -16.51
C VAL A 196 -8.20 -5.13 -18.01
N LEU A 197 -9.29 -5.41 -18.72
CA LEU A 197 -9.40 -5.13 -20.16
C LEU A 197 -9.28 -3.63 -20.45
N ARG A 198 -10.01 -2.77 -19.73
CA ARG A 198 -9.93 -1.31 -19.91
C ARG A 198 -8.53 -0.76 -19.69
N ILE A 199 -7.84 -1.22 -18.64
CA ILE A 199 -6.47 -0.80 -18.35
C ILE A 199 -5.54 -1.29 -19.46
N GLY A 200 -5.64 -2.56 -19.85
CA GLY A 200 -4.83 -3.17 -20.90
C GLY A 200 -4.97 -2.48 -22.25
N ILE A 201 -6.19 -2.12 -22.65
CA ILE A 201 -6.47 -1.38 -23.89
C ILE A 201 -5.76 -0.02 -23.87
N GLN A 202 -5.89 0.74 -22.78
CA GLN A 202 -5.30 2.07 -22.67
C GLN A 202 -3.76 2.03 -22.65
N VAL A 203 -3.17 1.07 -21.92
CA VAL A 203 -1.71 0.87 -21.93
C VAL A 203 -1.22 0.46 -23.33
N ALA A 204 -1.90 -0.47 -23.99
CA ALA A 204 -1.56 -0.89 -25.35
C ALA A 204 -1.68 0.26 -26.37
N ASN A 205 -2.68 1.13 -26.24
CA ASN A 205 -2.82 2.33 -27.06
C ASN A 205 -1.67 3.33 -26.84
N GLY A 206 -1.25 3.53 -25.58
CA GLY A 206 -0.08 4.34 -25.26
C GLY A 206 1.19 3.77 -25.89
N LEU A 207 1.43 2.47 -25.71
CA LEU A 207 2.56 1.77 -26.33
C LEU A 207 2.55 1.89 -27.87
N ALA A 208 1.40 1.71 -28.51
CA ALA A 208 1.26 1.84 -29.96
C ALA A 208 1.67 3.23 -30.45
N ALA A 209 1.27 4.29 -29.73
CA ALA A 209 1.64 5.66 -30.06
C ALA A 209 3.15 5.90 -29.95
N ALA A 210 3.79 5.37 -28.90
CA ALA A 210 5.24 5.47 -28.73
C ALA A 210 6.02 4.66 -29.79
N HIS A 211 5.60 3.41 -30.03
CA HIS A 211 6.23 2.51 -31.00
C HIS A 211 6.17 3.07 -32.43
N LYS A 212 5.09 3.76 -32.80
CA LYS A 212 4.96 4.45 -34.10
C LYS A 212 6.03 5.52 -34.31
N GLN A 213 6.56 6.11 -33.23
CA GLN A 213 7.65 7.07 -33.25
C GLN A 213 9.03 6.41 -33.03
N GLY A 214 9.10 5.08 -33.05
CA GLY A 214 10.33 4.33 -32.80
C GLY A 214 10.79 4.33 -31.34
N LEU A 215 9.93 4.76 -30.40
CA LEU A 215 10.25 4.82 -28.98
C LEU A 215 9.75 3.55 -28.28
N ILE A 216 10.67 2.79 -27.66
CA ILE A 216 10.38 1.61 -26.85
C ILE A 216 10.45 2.01 -25.37
N HIS A 217 9.49 1.62 -24.54
CA HIS A 217 9.39 2.05 -23.15
C HIS A 217 10.41 1.36 -22.24
N ARG A 218 10.57 0.03 -22.38
CA ARG A 218 11.55 -0.84 -21.70
C ARG A 218 11.39 -1.05 -20.19
N ASP A 219 10.42 -0.42 -19.54
CA ASP A 219 10.18 -0.51 -18.08
C ASP A 219 8.68 -0.45 -17.77
N ILE A 220 7.89 -1.23 -18.50
CA ILE A 220 6.45 -1.35 -18.23
C ILE A 220 6.23 -2.18 -16.98
N LYS A 221 5.67 -1.56 -15.95
CA LYS A 221 5.33 -2.17 -14.66
C LYS A 221 4.21 -1.37 -13.97
N PRO A 222 3.52 -1.94 -12.97
CA PRO A 222 2.40 -1.26 -12.31
C PRO A 222 2.79 0.09 -11.66
N ALA A 223 4.04 0.28 -11.24
CA ALA A 223 4.50 1.54 -10.66
C ALA A 223 4.59 2.70 -11.68
N ASN A 224 4.74 2.40 -12.98
CA ASN A 224 4.87 3.38 -14.07
C ASN A 224 3.55 3.57 -14.86
N ILE A 225 2.45 3.01 -14.34
CA ILE A 225 1.11 3.14 -14.92
C ILE A 225 0.26 3.97 -13.95
N LEU A 226 -0.03 5.21 -14.33
CA LEU A 226 -0.76 6.17 -13.51
C LEU A 226 -2.26 6.12 -13.83
N LEU A 227 -3.06 6.27 -12.79
CA LEU A 227 -4.52 6.16 -12.81
C LEU A 227 -5.14 7.50 -12.41
N GLU A 228 -5.82 8.15 -13.35
CA GLU A 228 -6.58 9.39 -13.11
C GLU A 228 -8.07 9.05 -13.03
N ASN A 229 -8.74 9.56 -11.99
CA ASN A 229 -10.16 9.27 -11.72
C ASN A 229 -10.46 7.76 -11.58
N GLY A 230 -9.59 7.04 -10.87
CA GLY A 230 -9.65 5.58 -10.75
C GLY A 230 -9.18 4.90 -12.03
N VAL A 231 -9.93 3.93 -12.57
CA VAL A 231 -9.53 3.19 -13.78
C VAL A 231 -9.99 3.83 -15.09
N GLN A 232 -10.56 5.04 -15.04
CA GLN A 232 -11.15 5.68 -16.22
C GLN A 232 -10.08 6.14 -17.21
N ARG A 233 -9.04 6.82 -16.72
CA ARG A 233 -7.94 7.25 -17.57
C ARG A 233 -6.62 6.69 -17.05
N VAL A 234 -5.92 5.99 -17.94
CA VAL A 234 -4.64 5.34 -17.67
C VAL A 234 -3.57 6.02 -18.50
N LYS A 235 -2.46 6.38 -17.87
CA LYS A 235 -1.31 7.05 -18.50
C LYS A 235 0.00 6.36 -18.16
N LEU A 236 0.88 6.20 -19.16
CA LEU A 236 2.23 5.70 -19.01
C LEU A 236 3.20 6.83 -18.64
N SER A 237 4.01 6.60 -17.60
CA SER A 237 5.12 7.47 -17.18
C SER A 237 6.47 6.81 -17.41
N ASP A 238 7.56 7.59 -17.34
CA ASP A 238 8.93 7.07 -17.22
C ASP A 238 9.48 6.26 -18.41
N PHE A 239 9.17 6.70 -19.64
CA PHE A 239 9.78 6.15 -20.86
C PHE A 239 11.31 6.18 -20.82
N GLY A 240 11.95 5.02 -20.75
CA GLY A 240 13.38 4.82 -21.05
C GLY A 240 14.42 5.44 -20.12
N LEU A 241 14.04 6.40 -19.25
CA LEU A 241 14.96 7.12 -18.34
C LEU A 241 15.79 6.17 -17.45
N ALA A 242 15.19 5.03 -17.13
CA ALA A 242 15.76 3.68 -17.17
C ALA A 242 17.29 3.51 -17.25
N ARG A 243 17.78 3.61 -18.50
CA ARG A 243 19.10 3.09 -18.89
C ARG A 243 20.08 4.17 -19.30
N ALA A 244 19.83 5.42 -18.93
CA ALA A 244 20.85 6.47 -19.02
C ALA A 244 22.17 6.05 -18.32
N VAL A 245 22.09 5.13 -17.35
CA VAL A 245 23.19 4.61 -16.51
C VAL A 245 23.77 3.27 -17.00
N ASP A 246 23.01 2.42 -17.70
CA ASP A 246 23.24 0.97 -17.60
C ASP A 246 23.91 0.24 -18.77
N ASP A 247 24.09 0.88 -19.93
CA ASP A 247 24.81 0.21 -21.04
C ASP A 247 26.31 0.02 -20.78
N ALA A 248 26.87 0.65 -19.74
CA ALA A 248 28.26 0.42 -19.31
C ALA A 248 28.38 -0.56 -18.12
N SER A 249 27.33 -0.66 -17.28
CA SER A 249 27.33 -1.47 -16.05
C SER A 249 26.86 -2.92 -16.29
N LEU A 250 25.97 -3.15 -17.27
CA LEU A 250 25.46 -4.48 -17.61
C LEU A 250 26.57 -5.47 -18.00
N THR A 251 27.65 -4.98 -18.62
CA THR A 251 28.77 -5.82 -19.08
C THR A 251 29.94 -5.91 -18.09
N GLN A 252 30.03 -5.02 -17.09
CA GLN A 252 31.19 -4.95 -16.19
C GLN A 252 30.93 -5.35 -14.73
N SER A 253 29.67 -5.37 -14.27
CA SER A 253 29.38 -5.51 -12.82
C SER A 253 28.34 -6.58 -12.45
N GLY A 254 27.61 -7.17 -13.40
CA GLY A 254 26.59 -8.19 -13.12
C GLY A 254 25.41 -7.70 -12.25
N LEU A 255 25.34 -6.40 -11.97
CA LEU A 255 24.29 -5.76 -11.17
C LEU A 255 23.14 -5.37 -12.10
N ILE A 256 22.04 -6.08 -11.96
CA ILE A 256 20.80 -5.78 -12.68
C ILE A 256 20.06 -4.71 -11.87
N ALA A 257 20.04 -3.48 -12.37
CA ALA A 257 19.25 -2.41 -11.80
C ALA A 257 17.78 -2.56 -12.26
N GLY A 258 16.88 -2.79 -11.30
CA GLY A 258 15.43 -2.89 -11.53
C GLY A 258 14.81 -4.13 -10.87
N THR A 259 13.49 -4.10 -10.68
CA THR A 259 12.70 -5.26 -10.25
C THR A 259 12.53 -6.18 -11.46
N PRO A 260 13.18 -7.36 -11.54
CA PRO A 260 13.21 -8.21 -12.73
C PRO A 260 11.84 -8.84 -13.11
N LEU A 261 10.82 -8.63 -12.28
CA LEU A 261 9.51 -9.29 -12.36
C LEU A 261 8.74 -9.00 -13.67
N TYR A 262 9.04 -7.89 -14.35
CA TYR A 262 8.35 -7.47 -15.59
C TYR A 262 9.26 -7.45 -16.81
N MET A 263 10.53 -7.84 -16.66
CA MET A 263 11.50 -7.83 -17.75
C MET A 263 11.17 -8.87 -18.81
N SER A 264 11.42 -8.57 -20.08
CA SER A 264 11.32 -9.56 -21.16
C SER A 264 12.54 -10.50 -21.22
N PRO A 265 12.43 -11.71 -21.81
CA PRO A 265 13.54 -12.63 -21.99
C PRO A 265 14.75 -12.00 -22.68
N GLU A 266 14.53 -11.25 -23.75
CA GLU A 266 15.59 -10.56 -24.50
C GLU A 266 16.26 -9.45 -23.67
N GLN A 267 15.52 -8.76 -22.80
CA GLN A 267 16.10 -7.80 -21.85
C GLN A 267 16.94 -8.51 -20.78
N ALA A 268 16.44 -9.63 -20.25
CA ALA A 268 17.10 -10.46 -19.25
C ALA A 268 18.40 -11.10 -19.80
N ALA A 269 18.41 -11.47 -21.07
CA ALA A 269 19.56 -12.02 -21.77
C ALA A 269 20.53 -10.95 -22.33
N GLY A 270 20.14 -9.67 -22.29
CA GLY A 270 20.93 -8.57 -22.88
C GLY A 270 20.98 -8.58 -24.41
N GLU A 271 19.98 -9.17 -25.06
CA GLU A 271 19.83 -9.25 -26.51
C GLU A 271 19.26 -7.95 -27.10
N ALA A 272 19.14 -7.90 -28.43
CA ALA A 272 18.52 -6.77 -29.11
C ALA A 272 17.02 -6.68 -28.76
N ILE A 273 16.61 -5.49 -28.30
CA ILE A 273 15.25 -5.20 -27.83
C ILE A 273 14.48 -4.47 -28.93
N ASP A 274 13.26 -4.92 -29.21
CA ASP A 274 12.30 -4.22 -30.06
C ASP A 274 11.01 -3.86 -29.29
N ALA A 275 10.01 -3.33 -30.00
CA ALA A 275 8.72 -2.95 -29.44
C ALA A 275 7.98 -4.11 -28.73
N ARG A 276 8.26 -5.36 -29.09
CA ARG A 276 7.60 -6.55 -28.54
C ARG A 276 8.09 -6.91 -27.15
N SER A 277 9.20 -6.33 -26.70
CA SER A 277 9.64 -6.41 -25.30
C SER A 277 8.63 -5.72 -24.37
N ASP A 278 8.10 -4.56 -24.76
CA ASP A 278 7.05 -3.86 -23.98
C ASP A 278 5.76 -4.69 -23.90
N LEU A 279 5.46 -5.48 -24.95
CA LEU A 279 4.29 -6.35 -24.99
C LEU A 279 4.40 -7.50 -23.98
N PHE A 280 5.60 -8.08 -23.83
CA PHE A 280 5.84 -9.08 -22.80
C PHE A 280 5.63 -8.50 -21.39
N SER A 281 6.19 -7.31 -21.15
CA SER A 281 6.01 -6.61 -19.87
C SER A 281 4.54 -6.26 -19.61
N LEU A 282 3.77 -5.85 -20.63
CA LEU A 282 2.32 -5.68 -20.53
C LEU A 282 1.61 -6.99 -20.17
N GLY A 283 2.02 -8.13 -20.76
CA GLY A 283 1.53 -9.45 -20.37
C GLY A 283 1.73 -9.73 -18.88
N SER A 284 2.91 -9.37 -18.33
CA SER A 284 3.22 -9.54 -16.91
C SER A 284 2.35 -8.64 -16.02
N VAL A 285 2.08 -7.40 -16.45
CA VAL A 285 1.13 -6.51 -15.75
C VAL A 285 -0.26 -7.11 -15.76
N LEU A 286 -0.79 -7.51 -16.92
CA LEU A 286 -2.15 -8.07 -17.05
C LEU A 286 -2.32 -9.34 -16.22
N TYR A 287 -1.31 -10.22 -16.21
CA TYR A 287 -1.29 -11.40 -15.37
C TYR A 287 -1.46 -11.04 -13.89
N GLU A 288 -0.71 -10.04 -13.42
CA GLU A 288 -0.79 -9.58 -12.04
C GLU A 288 -2.14 -8.93 -11.72
N LEU A 289 -2.74 -8.19 -12.65
CA LEU A 289 -4.09 -7.66 -12.45
C LEU A 289 -5.13 -8.78 -12.32
N CYS A 290 -4.97 -9.87 -13.09
CA CYS A 290 -5.87 -11.03 -13.04
C CYS A 290 -5.72 -11.88 -11.76
N THR A 291 -4.51 -11.93 -11.19
CA THR A 291 -4.16 -12.91 -10.13
C THR A 291 -3.76 -12.28 -8.80
N GLY A 292 -3.53 -10.97 -8.77
CA GLY A 292 -2.97 -10.23 -7.64
C GLY A 292 -1.51 -10.60 -7.33
N ARG A 293 -0.83 -11.32 -8.23
CA ARG A 293 0.54 -11.84 -8.02
C ARG A 293 1.39 -11.70 -9.28
N PRO A 294 2.70 -11.45 -9.18
CA PRO A 294 3.58 -11.40 -10.36
C PRO A 294 3.62 -12.73 -11.14
N ALA A 295 3.74 -12.64 -12.46
CA ALA A 295 3.79 -13.80 -13.37
C ALA A 295 4.99 -14.73 -13.09
N PHE A 296 6.17 -14.13 -12.92
CA PHE A 296 7.41 -14.84 -12.63
C PHE A 296 7.92 -14.42 -11.25
N ARG A 297 7.78 -15.29 -10.26
CA ARG A 297 8.26 -15.04 -8.89
C ARG A 297 9.30 -16.08 -8.52
N ALA A 298 10.37 -15.69 -7.84
CA ALA A 298 11.34 -16.59 -7.23
C ALA A 298 11.97 -15.92 -6.00
N ALA A 299 12.73 -16.67 -5.22
CA ALA A 299 13.37 -16.17 -4.00
C ALA A 299 14.57 -15.24 -4.26
N THR A 300 15.14 -15.25 -5.48
CA THR A 300 16.28 -14.41 -5.84
C THR A 300 16.08 -13.78 -7.22
N THR A 301 16.67 -12.61 -7.44
CA THR A 301 16.65 -11.87 -8.72
C THR A 301 17.12 -12.75 -9.89
N VAL A 302 18.22 -13.48 -9.71
CA VAL A 302 18.77 -14.39 -10.72
C VAL A 302 17.80 -15.53 -11.03
N ALA A 303 17.12 -16.07 -10.00
CA ALA A 303 16.10 -17.09 -10.22
C ALA A 303 14.88 -16.52 -10.96
N VAL A 304 14.46 -15.27 -10.69
CA VAL A 304 13.39 -14.61 -11.45
C VAL A 304 13.77 -14.48 -12.92
N ILE A 305 14.98 -14.00 -13.21
CA ILE A 305 15.51 -13.85 -14.58
C ILE A 305 15.52 -15.20 -15.30
N ARG A 306 15.99 -16.26 -14.63
CA ARG A 306 15.95 -17.61 -15.19
C ARG A 306 14.51 -18.03 -15.53
N ARG A 307 13.55 -17.81 -14.63
CA ARG A 307 12.13 -18.10 -14.90
C ARG A 307 11.56 -17.28 -16.05
N VAL A 308 11.96 -16.01 -16.14
CA VAL A 308 11.58 -15.13 -17.26
C VAL A 308 12.09 -15.69 -18.58
N CYS A 309 13.31 -16.23 -18.64
CA CYS A 309 13.86 -16.83 -19.85
C CYS A 309 13.26 -18.21 -20.17
N ASP A 310 13.14 -19.08 -19.17
CA ASP A 310 12.97 -20.52 -19.39
C ASP A 310 11.55 -21.05 -19.09
N ASP A 311 10.85 -20.46 -18.10
CA ASP A 311 9.63 -21.04 -17.53
C ASP A 311 8.36 -20.36 -18.08
N THR A 312 7.23 -21.07 -18.12
CA THR A 312 5.91 -20.45 -18.30
C THR A 312 5.32 -20.05 -16.95
N PRO A 313 4.60 -18.92 -16.84
CA PRO A 313 3.92 -18.57 -15.60
C PRO A 313 2.83 -19.61 -15.29
N ARG A 314 2.42 -19.67 -14.03
CA ARG A 314 1.32 -20.56 -13.62
C ARG A 314 0.04 -20.18 -14.40
N PRO A 315 -0.77 -21.12 -14.91
CA PRO A 315 -1.98 -20.77 -15.64
C PRO A 315 -2.93 -19.90 -14.79
N ILE A 316 -3.43 -18.80 -15.37
CA ILE A 316 -4.25 -17.81 -14.64
C ILE A 316 -5.48 -18.47 -14.01
N ARG A 317 -6.14 -19.38 -14.73
CA ARG A 317 -7.37 -20.02 -14.27
C ARG A 317 -7.18 -21.01 -13.12
N GLU A 318 -5.95 -21.44 -12.84
CA GLU A 318 -5.65 -22.18 -11.61
C GLU A 318 -5.61 -21.27 -10.37
N VAL A 319 -5.34 -19.97 -10.57
CA VAL A 319 -5.26 -18.97 -9.50
C VAL A 319 -6.57 -18.21 -9.36
N ASN A 320 -7.19 -17.85 -10.48
CA ASN A 320 -8.45 -17.14 -10.57
C ASN A 320 -9.33 -17.74 -11.69
N PRO A 321 -10.23 -18.69 -11.36
CA PRO A 321 -11.08 -19.39 -12.34
C PRO A 321 -12.09 -18.49 -13.08
N ASP A 322 -12.39 -17.31 -12.53
CA ASP A 322 -13.39 -16.37 -13.06
C ASP A 322 -12.89 -15.58 -14.29
N ILE A 323 -11.59 -15.68 -14.59
CA ILE A 323 -11.00 -15.03 -15.76
C ILE A 323 -11.39 -15.79 -17.04
N PRO A 324 -11.94 -15.11 -18.07
CA PRO A 324 -12.29 -15.74 -19.33
C PRO A 324 -11.09 -16.35 -20.04
N GLU A 325 -11.27 -17.54 -20.60
CA GLU A 325 -10.25 -18.27 -21.37
C GLU A 325 -9.60 -17.41 -22.47
N ALA A 326 -10.43 -16.61 -23.16
CA ALA A 326 -9.96 -15.76 -24.23
C ALA A 326 -8.99 -14.66 -23.76
N LEU A 327 -9.12 -14.18 -22.51
CA LEU A 327 -8.15 -13.25 -21.91
C LEU A 327 -6.87 -13.99 -21.50
N CYS A 328 -6.97 -15.23 -21.00
CA CYS A 328 -5.80 -16.06 -20.69
C CYS A 328 -4.94 -16.28 -21.93
N GLN A 329 -5.55 -16.62 -23.07
CA GLN A 329 -4.85 -16.84 -24.35
C GLN A 329 -4.09 -15.59 -24.82
N VAL A 330 -4.66 -14.39 -24.64
CA VAL A 330 -3.97 -13.14 -24.97
C VAL A 330 -2.74 -12.95 -24.08
N ILE A 331 -2.87 -13.16 -22.77
CA ILE A 331 -1.75 -13.01 -21.83
C ILE A 331 -0.65 -14.05 -22.10
N GLU A 332 -1.02 -15.30 -22.40
CA GLU A 332 -0.10 -16.37 -22.78
C GLU A 332 0.69 -16.04 -24.05
N GLN A 333 0.03 -15.49 -25.07
CA GLN A 333 0.69 -15.06 -26.30
C GLN A 333 1.63 -13.87 -26.07
N LEU A 334 1.28 -12.92 -25.19
CA LEU A 334 2.18 -11.84 -24.77
C LEU A 334 3.43 -12.38 -24.06
N HIS A 335 3.31 -13.48 -23.31
CA HIS A 335 4.40 -14.15 -22.61
C HIS A 335 5.20 -15.15 -23.46
N ALA A 336 4.95 -15.25 -24.77
CA ALA A 336 5.75 -16.09 -25.65
C ALA A 336 7.24 -15.70 -25.57
N LYS A 337 8.13 -16.68 -25.41
CA LYS A 337 9.55 -16.40 -25.14
C LYS A 337 10.24 -15.74 -26.33
N LYS A 338 9.99 -16.24 -27.54
CA LYS A 338 10.49 -15.63 -28.77
C LYS A 338 9.63 -14.40 -29.12
N PRO A 339 10.24 -13.23 -29.35
CA PRO A 339 9.49 -12.04 -29.78
C PRO A 339 8.68 -12.26 -31.06
N ALA A 340 9.10 -13.16 -31.95
CA ALA A 340 8.37 -13.51 -33.19
C ALA A 340 7.03 -14.21 -32.97
N ASP A 341 6.85 -14.86 -31.82
CA ASP A 341 5.64 -15.63 -31.49
C ASP A 341 4.61 -14.78 -30.69
N ARG A 342 4.99 -13.54 -30.32
CA ARG A 342 4.09 -12.57 -29.68
C ARG A 342 3.23 -11.86 -30.73
N PHE A 343 2.28 -11.03 -30.27
CA PHE A 343 1.57 -10.09 -31.14
C PHE A 343 2.56 -9.21 -31.91
N ALA A 344 2.22 -8.89 -33.16
CA ALA A 344 3.13 -8.15 -34.03
C ALA A 344 3.28 -6.69 -33.60
N SER A 345 2.24 -6.12 -32.97
CA SER A 345 2.21 -4.71 -32.52
C SER A 345 1.30 -4.49 -31.31
N ALA A 346 1.51 -3.38 -30.60
CA ALA A 346 0.64 -2.97 -29.50
C ALA A 346 -0.79 -2.62 -29.96
N THR A 347 -0.98 -2.17 -31.21
CA THR A 347 -2.31 -1.94 -31.79
C THR A 347 -3.11 -3.24 -31.87
N GLU A 348 -2.48 -4.33 -32.30
CA GLU A 348 -3.13 -5.64 -32.36
C GLU A 348 -3.60 -6.12 -30.98
N VAL A 349 -2.80 -5.86 -29.94
CA VAL A 349 -3.16 -6.15 -28.54
C VAL A 349 -4.35 -5.30 -28.10
N ALA A 350 -4.33 -4.00 -28.36
CA ALA A 350 -5.42 -3.09 -28.01
C ALA A 350 -6.74 -3.52 -28.68
N ASP A 351 -6.69 -3.83 -29.98
CA ASP A 351 -7.85 -4.28 -30.76
C ASP A 351 -8.40 -5.60 -30.21
N ARG A 352 -7.51 -6.54 -29.88
CA ARG A 352 -7.91 -7.84 -29.32
C ARG A 352 -8.57 -7.69 -27.96
N LEU A 353 -8.00 -6.89 -27.05
CA LEU A 353 -8.59 -6.63 -25.74
C LEU A 353 -9.92 -5.86 -25.84
N ALA A 354 -10.03 -4.91 -26.78
CA ALA A 354 -11.26 -4.17 -27.05
C ALA A 354 -12.37 -5.08 -27.57
N GLN A 355 -12.05 -6.03 -28.45
CA GLN A 355 -12.99 -7.04 -28.92
C GLN A 355 -13.52 -7.90 -27.76
N LEU A 356 -12.64 -8.36 -26.86
CA LEU A 356 -13.05 -9.13 -25.68
C LEU A 356 -13.95 -8.32 -24.75
N LEU A 357 -13.66 -7.03 -24.56
CA LEU A 357 -14.50 -6.15 -23.74
C LEU A 357 -15.88 -5.96 -24.38
N ALA A 358 -15.95 -5.76 -25.69
CA ALA A 358 -17.20 -5.64 -26.42
C ALA A 358 -18.04 -6.93 -26.36
N ASP A 359 -17.41 -8.09 -26.50
CA ASP A 359 -18.08 -9.39 -26.41
C ASP A 359 -18.68 -9.63 -25.01
N LEU A 360 -17.99 -9.19 -23.94
CA LEU A 360 -18.51 -9.23 -22.55
C LEU A 360 -19.65 -8.23 -22.27
N GLN A 361 -19.78 -7.18 -23.10
CA GLN A 361 -20.79 -6.15 -22.93
C GLN A 361 -22.09 -6.42 -23.70
N ARG A 362 -22.11 -7.39 -24.62
CA ARG A 362 -23.32 -7.75 -25.37
C ARG A 362 -24.33 -8.48 -24.47
N PRO A 363 -25.56 -7.97 -24.28
CA PRO A 363 -26.63 -8.71 -23.62
C PRO A 363 -27.02 -9.91 -24.50
N GLY A 364 -26.93 -11.13 -23.98
CA GLY A 364 -27.44 -12.33 -24.67
C GLY A 364 -26.39 -13.30 -25.26
N ALA A 365 -25.09 -13.10 -25.04
CA ALA A 365 -24.06 -14.06 -25.46
C ALA A 365 -23.83 -15.24 -24.48
N ALA A 366 -24.79 -15.50 -23.57
CA ALA A 366 -24.88 -16.77 -22.86
C ALA A 366 -25.54 -17.81 -23.79
N GLY A 367 -24.83 -18.22 -24.84
CA GLY A 367 -25.33 -19.22 -25.76
C GLY A 367 -24.69 -19.14 -27.14
N HIS A 368 -23.40 -19.49 -27.24
CA HIS A 368 -22.79 -20.25 -28.35
C HIS A 368 -21.28 -20.34 -28.09
N VAL A 369 -20.88 -21.26 -27.22
CA VAL A 369 -19.53 -21.84 -27.29
C VAL A 369 -19.72 -23.26 -27.78
N SER A 370 -19.44 -23.43 -29.06
CA SER A 370 -19.47 -24.69 -29.78
C SER A 370 -18.64 -25.76 -29.08
N ASN A 371 -19.30 -26.87 -28.76
CA ASN A 371 -18.70 -28.16 -28.43
C ASN A 371 -17.71 -28.57 -29.54
N VAL A 372 -16.42 -28.34 -29.32
CA VAL A 372 -15.37 -29.06 -30.06
C VAL A 372 -15.20 -30.41 -29.38
N ARG A 373 -15.66 -31.47 -30.08
CA ARG A 373 -15.41 -32.86 -29.76
C ARG A 373 -13.89 -33.10 -29.63
N GLY A 374 -13.42 -33.43 -28.43
CA GLY A 374 -12.10 -34.04 -28.23
C GLY A 374 -12.10 -35.52 -28.67
N PRO A 375 -11.01 -36.03 -29.27
CA PRO A 375 -10.92 -37.42 -29.69
C PRO A 375 -10.72 -38.40 -28.51
N GLN A 376 -11.29 -39.59 -28.67
CA GLN A 376 -11.22 -40.72 -27.76
C GLN A 376 -9.78 -41.20 -27.51
N ALA A 377 -9.39 -41.35 -26.25
CA ALA A 377 -8.27 -42.20 -25.85
C ALA A 377 -8.69 -43.14 -24.72
N ARG A 378 -8.71 -44.44 -25.04
CA ARG A 378 -8.99 -45.59 -24.18
C ARG A 378 -7.89 -45.76 -23.13
N TRP A 379 -8.22 -45.84 -21.84
CA TRP A 379 -7.43 -46.59 -20.84
C TRP A 379 -8.31 -47.41 -19.87
N LYS A 380 -7.71 -48.46 -19.32
CA LYS A 380 -8.31 -49.77 -18.97
C LYS A 380 -8.99 -49.80 -17.60
N ARG A 381 -9.93 -50.75 -17.45
CA ARG A 381 -10.75 -51.06 -16.27
C ARG A 381 -9.94 -51.63 -15.09
N ALA A 382 -10.28 -51.23 -13.87
CA ALA A 382 -9.95 -51.90 -12.60
C ALA A 382 -11.23 -52.52 -11.96
N PRO A 383 -11.12 -53.53 -11.07
CA PRO A 383 -12.19 -54.53 -10.84
C PRO A 383 -13.30 -54.17 -9.83
N ARG A 384 -14.47 -54.77 -10.06
CA ARG A 384 -15.83 -54.48 -9.55
C ARG A 384 -16.13 -54.91 -8.09
N ARG A 385 -15.24 -54.66 -7.12
CA ARG A 385 -15.54 -54.94 -5.69
C ARG A 385 -15.70 -53.71 -4.79
N MET A 386 -15.49 -52.51 -5.32
CA MET A 386 -15.68 -51.25 -4.58
C MET A 386 -17.03 -50.55 -4.83
N LEU A 387 -17.89 -51.10 -5.70
CA LEU A 387 -19.13 -50.45 -6.15
C LEU A 387 -20.32 -50.58 -5.17
N TYR A 388 -20.25 -51.45 -4.17
CA TYR A 388 -21.36 -51.66 -3.22
C TYR A 388 -21.31 -50.74 -1.99
N ALA A 389 -20.16 -50.14 -1.66
CA ALA A 389 -20.02 -49.26 -0.51
C ALA A 389 -20.49 -47.81 -0.79
N ALA A 390 -20.37 -47.35 -2.04
CA ALA A 390 -20.75 -45.99 -2.43
C ALA A 390 -22.27 -45.81 -2.64
N ALA A 391 -22.97 -46.88 -3.05
CA ALA A 391 -24.41 -46.83 -3.31
C ALA A 391 -25.25 -46.70 -2.01
N ALA A 392 -24.76 -47.21 -0.88
CA ALA A 392 -25.43 -47.09 0.41
C ALA A 392 -25.35 -45.67 0.99
N LEU A 393 -24.29 -44.92 0.69
CA LEU A 393 -24.08 -43.57 1.22
C LEU A 393 -24.87 -42.50 0.43
N VAL A 394 -25.05 -42.71 -0.87
CA VAL A 394 -25.84 -41.80 -1.73
C VAL A 394 -27.33 -41.96 -1.46
N LEU A 395 -27.82 -43.18 -1.19
CA LEU A 395 -29.21 -43.41 -0.80
C LEU A 395 -29.56 -42.83 0.59
N LEU A 396 -28.57 -42.64 1.47
CA LEU A 396 -28.77 -42.03 2.78
C LEU A 396 -28.79 -40.50 2.75
N LEU A 397 -28.14 -39.88 1.74
CA LEU A 397 -28.09 -38.42 1.57
C LEU A 397 -29.20 -37.88 0.67
N VAL A 398 -29.79 -38.71 -0.19
CA VAL A 398 -30.96 -38.36 -1.03
C VAL A 398 -32.28 -38.50 -0.25
N GLY A 399 -32.27 -39.18 0.91
CA GLY A 399 -33.45 -39.43 1.76
C GLY A 399 -33.83 -38.33 2.74
N LEU A 400 -33.03 -37.26 2.88
CA LEU A 400 -33.40 -36.07 3.66
C LEU A 400 -33.53 -34.85 2.74
N GLY A 401 -34.48 -34.98 1.81
CA GLY A 401 -35.62 -34.07 1.80
C GLY A 401 -35.36 -32.66 1.26
N MET A 402 -35.33 -32.59 -0.07
CA MET A 402 -35.93 -31.47 -0.79
C MET A 402 -37.45 -31.42 -0.59
N SER A 403 -38.00 -30.22 -0.38
CA SER A 403 -39.35 -29.74 -0.79
C SER A 403 -39.53 -28.37 -0.13
N GLU A 404 -39.80 -27.21 -0.74
CA GLU A 404 -40.37 -26.78 -2.02
C GLU A 404 -39.90 -25.32 -2.24
N ALA A 405 -39.37 -24.92 -3.42
CA ALA A 405 -40.09 -24.36 -4.58
C ALA A 405 -40.84 -23.03 -4.27
N THR A 406 -40.76 -21.90 -4.99
CA THR A 406 -40.29 -21.51 -6.33
C THR A 406 -40.56 -20.01 -6.50
N GLY A 407 -39.75 -19.31 -7.31
CA GLY A 407 -40.12 -18.06 -8.00
C GLY A 407 -39.93 -16.78 -7.17
N LEU A 408 -39.44 -15.66 -7.68
CA LEU A 408 -39.21 -15.18 -9.03
C LEU A 408 -38.00 -14.23 -9.03
N THR A 409 -37.46 -14.05 -10.22
CA THR A 409 -36.45 -13.09 -10.68
C THR A 409 -36.76 -11.62 -10.36
N ASP A 410 -35.74 -10.78 -10.59
CA ASP A 410 -35.75 -9.31 -10.79
C ASP A 410 -35.66 -8.42 -9.53
N VAL A 411 -34.85 -7.36 -9.40
CA VAL A 411 -34.03 -6.51 -10.31
C VAL A 411 -32.86 -5.95 -9.46
N HIS A 412 -31.61 -5.92 -9.95
CA HIS A 412 -30.56 -5.11 -9.32
C HIS A 412 -30.77 -3.63 -9.70
N GLY A 413 -31.28 -2.84 -8.75
CA GLY A 413 -31.57 -1.42 -8.94
C GLY A 413 -30.33 -0.52 -8.95
N THR A 414 -30.30 0.33 -9.97
CA THR A 414 -29.75 1.69 -10.14
C THR A 414 -28.69 2.22 -9.15
N VAL A 415 -27.52 2.55 -9.69
CA VAL A 415 -26.45 3.33 -9.02
C VAL A 415 -26.60 4.81 -9.39
N ILE A 416 -26.71 5.70 -8.40
CA ILE A 416 -26.60 7.16 -8.60
C ILE A 416 -25.34 7.65 -7.88
N ARG A 417 -24.47 8.38 -8.60
CA ARG A 417 -23.22 9.01 -8.09
C ARG A 417 -23.01 10.38 -8.70
N LEU A 418 -22.89 11.45 -7.90
CA LEU A 418 -22.65 12.79 -8.42
C LEU A 418 -21.77 13.68 -7.55
N PHE A 419 -20.87 14.43 -8.21
CA PHE A 419 -19.86 15.33 -7.64
C PHE A 419 -19.95 16.72 -8.30
N SER A 420 -19.55 17.78 -7.57
CA SER A 420 -18.92 18.98 -8.16
C SER A 420 -18.35 19.99 -7.14
N PRO A 421 -17.56 21.00 -7.59
CA PRO A 421 -18.04 22.21 -8.30
C PRO A 421 -17.36 22.35 -9.68
N GLU A 422 -18.08 22.35 -10.79
CA GLU A 422 -19.11 23.39 -11.07
C GLU A 422 -20.57 22.92 -11.01
N GLY A 423 -20.83 21.60 -11.06
CA GLY A 423 -22.14 21.03 -10.74
C GLY A 423 -22.78 20.24 -11.85
N THR A 424 -22.54 18.93 -11.94
CA THR A 424 -23.36 18.07 -12.80
C THR A 424 -24.11 17.05 -11.95
N LEU A 425 -25.44 17.08 -12.01
CA LEU A 425 -26.32 16.01 -11.54
C LEU A 425 -26.74 15.15 -12.76
N VAL A 426 -26.06 14.02 -12.96
CA VAL A 426 -26.39 12.95 -13.92
C VAL A 426 -27.23 11.89 -13.20
N VAL A 427 -28.52 11.86 -13.51
CA VAL A 427 -29.42 10.80 -13.02
C VAL A 427 -29.43 9.72 -14.08
N GLU A 428 -28.86 8.56 -13.75
CA GLU A 428 -28.93 7.37 -14.56
C GLU A 428 -29.97 6.44 -13.96
N VAL A 429 -30.92 6.02 -14.78
CA VAL A 429 -32.01 5.13 -14.39
C VAL A 429 -31.82 3.85 -15.20
N ASP A 430 -31.55 2.72 -14.55
CA ASP A 430 -31.31 1.45 -15.25
C ASP A 430 -32.61 0.66 -15.48
N ASP A 431 -33.64 0.94 -14.66
CA ASP A 431 -34.96 0.31 -14.72
C ASP A 431 -35.99 1.30 -15.28
N PRO A 432 -36.61 1.03 -16.46
CA PRO A 432 -37.56 1.95 -17.07
C PRO A 432 -38.83 2.21 -16.23
N ASN A 433 -39.07 1.43 -15.18
CA ASN A 433 -40.19 1.60 -14.24
C ASN A 433 -39.86 2.50 -13.03
N VAL A 434 -38.63 3.03 -12.94
CA VAL A 434 -38.22 3.97 -11.89
C VAL A 434 -38.34 5.40 -12.41
N SER A 435 -39.02 6.26 -11.66
CA SER A 435 -39.10 7.71 -11.89
C SER A 435 -38.31 8.46 -10.83
N VAL A 436 -37.53 9.47 -11.24
CA VAL A 436 -36.75 10.30 -10.32
C VAL A 436 -37.29 11.72 -10.33
N ALA A 437 -37.66 12.26 -9.18
CA ALA A 437 -38.13 13.63 -8.99
C ALA A 437 -37.07 14.45 -8.22
N VAL A 438 -36.84 15.68 -8.67
CA VAL A 438 -35.95 16.65 -7.99
C VAL A 438 -36.77 17.83 -7.48
N GLU A 439 -37.17 17.79 -6.22
CA GLU A 439 -37.90 18.89 -5.57
C GLU A 439 -37.01 20.13 -5.47
N GLY A 440 -37.55 21.29 -5.90
CA GLY A 440 -36.83 22.56 -6.03
C GLY A 440 -36.44 22.94 -7.46
N SER A 441 -36.69 22.05 -8.43
CA SER A 441 -36.49 22.33 -9.88
C SER A 441 -37.69 21.94 -10.77
N ASP A 442 -38.73 21.34 -10.20
CA ASP A 442 -39.90 20.78 -10.90
C ASP A 442 -39.54 19.84 -12.07
N VAL A 443 -38.44 19.09 -11.95
CA VAL A 443 -38.01 18.13 -12.97
C VAL A 443 -38.30 16.70 -12.52
N VAL A 444 -39.06 15.97 -13.35
CA VAL A 444 -39.32 14.53 -13.21
C VAL A 444 -38.67 13.81 -14.40
N ILE A 445 -37.81 12.85 -14.09
CA ILE A 445 -37.07 12.05 -15.06
C ILE A 445 -37.70 10.66 -15.11
N THR A 446 -38.17 10.26 -16.29
CA THR A 446 -38.68 8.91 -16.56
C THR A 446 -37.92 8.25 -17.71
N GLY A 447 -37.84 6.92 -17.68
CA GLY A 447 -37.19 6.07 -18.68
C GLY A 447 -35.71 5.79 -18.41
N ALA A 448 -35.17 4.72 -19.03
CA ALA A 448 -33.81 4.26 -18.79
C ALA A 448 -32.73 5.06 -19.56
N GLY A 449 -31.55 5.24 -18.95
CA GLY A 449 -30.39 5.94 -19.49
C GLY A 449 -29.98 7.20 -18.72
N ALA A 450 -28.76 7.70 -18.97
CA ALA A 450 -28.20 8.87 -18.30
C ALA A 450 -28.78 10.19 -18.83
N LYS A 451 -29.23 11.08 -17.93
CA LYS A 451 -29.65 12.45 -18.26
C LYS A 451 -28.91 13.49 -17.42
N GLU A 452 -28.52 14.58 -18.06
CA GLU A 452 -27.81 15.71 -17.45
C GLU A 452 -28.74 16.93 -17.27
N ILE A 453 -28.80 17.50 -16.06
CA ILE A 453 -29.62 18.68 -15.74
C ILE A 453 -28.78 19.73 -15.03
N ARG A 454 -28.93 21.00 -15.43
CA ARG A 454 -28.28 22.16 -14.78
C ARG A 454 -29.16 22.72 -13.66
N LEU A 455 -28.61 22.74 -12.44
CA LEU A 455 -29.27 23.30 -11.25
C LEU A 455 -28.57 24.60 -10.79
N LYS A 456 -29.32 25.47 -10.12
CA LYS A 456 -28.74 26.68 -9.48
C LYS A 456 -28.13 26.30 -8.12
N PRO A 457 -27.28 27.15 -7.50
CA PRO A 457 -26.86 26.94 -6.12
C PRO A 457 -28.06 26.93 -5.16
N GLY A 458 -28.16 25.93 -4.30
CA GLY A 458 -29.33 25.70 -3.44
C GLY A 458 -29.33 24.33 -2.77
N GLN A 459 -30.35 24.06 -1.95
CA GLN A 459 -30.61 22.72 -1.40
C GLN A 459 -31.67 22.02 -2.24
N TYR A 460 -31.38 20.78 -2.63
CA TYR A 460 -32.24 19.97 -3.48
C TYR A 460 -32.49 18.62 -2.83
N LYS A 461 -33.71 18.13 -2.98
CA LYS A 461 -34.09 16.78 -2.56
C LYS A 461 -34.32 15.94 -3.81
N VAL A 462 -33.63 14.80 -3.87
CA VAL A 462 -33.74 13.86 -4.98
C VAL A 462 -34.46 12.61 -4.47
N GLU A 463 -35.59 12.29 -5.09
CA GLU A 463 -36.39 11.10 -4.79
C GLU A 463 -36.44 10.18 -6.00
N ALA A 464 -36.12 8.90 -5.82
CA ALA A 464 -36.38 7.86 -6.79
C ALA A 464 -37.58 7.02 -6.32
N SER A 465 -38.56 6.83 -7.18
CA SER A 465 -39.77 6.04 -6.92
C SER A 465 -39.96 4.95 -7.98
N LYS A 466 -40.46 3.79 -7.56
CA LYS A 466 -40.86 2.66 -8.43
C LYS A 466 -42.32 2.33 -8.13
N ASP A 467 -43.17 2.31 -9.14
CA ASP A 467 -44.61 2.03 -9.00
C ASP A 467 -45.32 2.90 -7.95
N GLY A 468 -44.89 4.16 -7.80
CA GLY A 468 -45.45 5.11 -6.82
C GLY A 468 -44.93 4.99 -5.39
N GLN A 469 -44.01 4.05 -5.10
CA GLN A 469 -43.34 3.93 -3.81
C GLN A 469 -41.89 4.45 -3.88
N VAL A 470 -41.46 5.21 -2.88
CA VAL A 470 -40.10 5.77 -2.81
C VAL A 470 -39.11 4.65 -2.51
N VAL A 471 -38.13 4.46 -3.40
CA VAL A 471 -37.08 3.44 -3.28
C VAL A 471 -35.74 4.03 -2.80
N ARG A 472 -35.51 5.34 -2.97
CA ARG A 472 -34.32 6.04 -2.47
C ARG A 472 -34.57 7.55 -2.35
N GLU A 473 -34.01 8.17 -1.31
CA GLU A 473 -34.11 9.62 -1.07
C GLU A 473 -32.73 10.16 -0.64
N GLU A 474 -32.28 11.27 -1.23
CA GLU A 474 -30.98 11.89 -0.93
C GLU A 474 -31.07 13.43 -0.99
N LEU A 475 -30.37 14.11 -0.07
CA LEU A 475 -30.25 15.58 -0.05
C LEU A 475 -28.92 16.01 -0.64
N VAL A 476 -28.97 16.93 -1.60
CA VAL A 476 -27.80 17.46 -2.29
C VAL A 476 -27.72 18.97 -2.05
N THR A 477 -26.55 19.46 -1.63
CA THR A 477 -26.27 20.89 -1.48
C THR A 477 -25.31 21.34 -2.57
N VAL A 478 -25.71 22.35 -3.35
CA VAL A 478 -24.88 22.95 -4.40
C VAL A 478 -24.30 24.26 -3.88
N THR A 479 -22.97 24.36 -3.74
CA THR A 479 -22.27 25.52 -3.15
C THR A 479 -21.57 26.38 -4.21
N ARG A 480 -21.27 27.65 -3.87
CA ARG A 480 -20.52 28.59 -4.69
C ARG A 480 -19.43 29.26 -3.83
N ASP A 481 -18.20 29.33 -4.32
CA ASP A 481 -17.06 30.03 -3.68
C ASP A 481 -16.74 29.56 -2.24
N GLY A 482 -16.89 28.25 -1.97
CA GLY A 482 -16.41 27.61 -0.74
C GLY A 482 -17.13 27.96 0.57
N ARG A 483 -18.18 28.81 0.55
CA ARG A 483 -18.90 29.22 1.76
C ARG A 483 -20.20 28.41 1.95
N GLN A 484 -20.17 27.43 2.87
CA GLN A 484 -21.37 26.74 3.35
C GLN A 484 -22.18 27.65 4.28
N VAL A 485 -23.46 27.87 3.99
CA VAL A 485 -24.28 28.88 4.70
C VAL A 485 -25.23 28.28 5.74
N VAL A 486 -25.49 26.97 5.78
CA VAL A 486 -26.05 26.21 6.93
C VAL A 486 -26.21 24.74 6.52
N ARG A 487 -25.95 23.81 7.45
CA ARG A 487 -26.17 22.36 7.31
C ARG A 487 -27.43 21.98 8.08
N ILE A 488 -28.44 21.46 7.38
CA ILE A 488 -29.55 20.71 7.99
C ILE A 488 -29.36 19.26 7.53
N SER A 489 -29.03 18.38 8.47
CA SER A 489 -28.92 16.93 8.26
C SER A 489 -30.31 16.31 8.14
N LYS A 490 -30.52 15.40 7.19
CA LYS A 490 -31.70 14.54 7.16
C LYS A 490 -31.39 13.13 7.64
N GLU A 491 -32.03 12.83 8.75
CA GLU A 491 -32.46 11.54 9.27
C GLU A 491 -32.65 10.46 8.18
N GLY A 492 -31.93 9.34 8.31
CA GLY A 492 -32.18 8.09 7.60
C GLY A 492 -32.06 6.83 8.49
N VAL A 493 -31.90 7.05 9.79
CA VAL A 493 -32.59 6.34 10.87
C VAL A 493 -33.12 7.52 11.65
N SER A 494 -34.41 7.57 12.01
CA SER A 494 -34.88 8.63 12.91
C SER A 494 -33.84 8.69 14.04
N PRO A 495 -33.17 9.83 14.36
CA PRO A 495 -32.17 9.91 15.42
C PRO A 495 -32.74 9.33 16.70
N ASN A 496 -34.07 9.47 16.83
CA ASN A 496 -34.91 8.74 17.73
C ASN A 496 -34.66 7.22 17.74
N VAL A 497 -34.67 6.44 16.66
CA VAL A 497 -34.53 4.96 16.72
C VAL A 497 -33.11 4.49 17.10
N ALA A 498 -32.04 5.07 16.56
CA ALA A 498 -30.67 4.67 16.95
C ALA A 498 -30.36 5.10 18.39
N GLU A 499 -30.71 6.34 18.76
CA GLU A 499 -30.58 6.79 20.15
C GLU A 499 -31.56 6.07 21.09
N GLN A 500 -32.78 5.73 20.64
CA GLN A 500 -33.74 4.94 21.41
C GLN A 500 -33.23 3.53 21.60
N TRP A 501 -32.62 2.92 20.58
CA TRP A 501 -31.99 1.62 20.74
C TRP A 501 -30.85 1.71 21.77
N GLU A 502 -29.92 2.66 21.62
CA GLU A 502 -28.85 2.89 22.60
C GLU A 502 -29.39 3.14 24.02
N ARG A 503 -30.43 3.98 24.16
CA ARG A 503 -31.08 4.28 25.45
C ARG A 503 -31.79 3.06 26.03
N SER A 504 -32.48 2.28 25.20
CA SER A 504 -33.17 1.06 25.63
C SER A 504 -32.19 0.00 26.10
N VAL A 505 -31.08 -0.19 25.38
CA VAL A 505 -30.02 -1.12 25.76
C VAL A 505 -29.33 -0.64 27.03
N ALA A 506 -29.05 0.66 27.17
CA ALA A 506 -28.43 1.22 28.37
C ALA A 506 -29.25 1.01 29.67
N GLN A 507 -30.55 0.73 29.58
CA GLN A 507 -31.41 0.41 30.72
C GLN A 507 -31.41 -1.08 31.11
N LEU A 508 -30.85 -1.95 30.27
CA LEU A 508 -30.78 -3.38 30.55
C LEU A 508 -29.69 -3.71 31.58
N PRO A 509 -29.77 -4.83 32.30
CA PRO A 509 -28.65 -5.37 33.07
C PRO A 509 -27.43 -5.63 32.18
N ALA A 510 -26.21 -5.44 32.69
CA ALA A 510 -24.96 -5.52 31.90
C ALA A 510 -24.86 -6.74 30.97
N GLU A 511 -25.18 -7.94 31.46
CA GLU A 511 -25.17 -9.17 30.65
C GLU A 511 -26.11 -9.12 29.44
N GLN A 512 -27.27 -8.46 29.59
CA GLN A 512 -28.23 -8.28 28.51
C GLN A 512 -27.79 -7.15 27.56
N GLN A 513 -27.11 -6.11 28.08
CA GLN A 513 -26.49 -5.09 27.25
C GLN A 513 -25.47 -5.72 26.30
N VAL A 514 -24.58 -6.55 26.82
CA VAL A 514 -23.55 -7.24 26.02
C VAL A 514 -24.21 -8.10 24.92
N LYS A 515 -25.22 -8.90 25.26
CA LYS A 515 -25.95 -9.72 24.27
C LYS A 515 -26.59 -8.87 23.16
N ALA A 516 -27.23 -7.75 23.52
CA ALA A 516 -27.85 -6.85 22.55
C ALA A 516 -26.81 -6.18 21.63
N VAL A 517 -25.69 -5.73 22.21
CA VAL A 517 -24.59 -5.11 21.47
C VAL A 517 -23.91 -6.12 20.54
N VAL A 518 -23.61 -7.35 20.99
CA VAL A 518 -23.03 -8.41 20.16
C VAL A 518 -23.93 -8.75 18.98
N ARG A 519 -25.24 -8.87 19.22
CA ARG A 519 -26.22 -9.12 18.15
C ARG A 519 -26.17 -7.99 17.12
N ARG A 520 -26.17 -6.73 17.57
CA ARG A 520 -26.14 -5.59 16.66
C ARG A 520 -24.80 -5.46 15.92
N LEU A 521 -23.69 -5.78 16.58
CA LEU A 521 -22.37 -5.86 15.93
C LEU A 521 -22.36 -6.91 14.82
N LYS A 522 -22.96 -8.09 15.04
CA LYS A 522 -23.11 -9.12 14.00
C LYS A 522 -23.97 -8.67 12.83
N GLU A 523 -25.08 -7.98 13.11
CA GLU A 523 -25.97 -7.44 12.07
C GLU A 523 -25.24 -6.41 11.18
N LEU A 524 -24.39 -5.56 11.77
CA LEU A 524 -23.63 -4.54 11.05
C LEU A 524 -22.32 -5.07 10.45
N ASN A 525 -21.82 -6.20 10.95
CA ASN A 525 -20.58 -6.83 10.51
C ASN A 525 -20.83 -8.33 10.27
N PRO A 526 -21.36 -8.74 9.10
CA PRO A 526 -21.79 -10.12 8.87
C PRO A 526 -20.68 -11.18 9.00
N ALA A 527 -19.41 -10.78 8.82
CA ALA A 527 -18.25 -11.66 8.96
C ALA A 527 -17.74 -11.76 10.42
N PHE A 528 -18.29 -10.98 11.35
CA PHE A 528 -17.92 -11.01 12.76
C PHE A 528 -18.54 -12.23 13.44
N ASP A 529 -17.72 -13.04 14.09
CA ASP A 529 -18.10 -14.29 14.75
C ASP A 529 -18.94 -14.08 16.02
N GLY A 530 -18.97 -12.85 16.54
CA GLY A 530 -19.69 -12.46 17.77
C GLY A 530 -18.89 -12.66 19.04
N THR A 531 -17.61 -12.97 18.94
CA THR A 531 -16.75 -13.19 20.11
C THR A 531 -16.37 -11.85 20.70
N VAL A 532 -16.78 -11.61 21.94
CA VAL A 532 -16.37 -10.45 22.74
C VAL A 532 -16.01 -10.91 24.15
N THR A 533 -15.16 -10.13 24.82
CA THR A 533 -14.89 -10.30 26.25
C THR A 533 -15.25 -9.01 26.98
N PRO A 534 -16.40 -8.94 27.68
CA PRO A 534 -16.77 -7.76 28.45
C PRO A 534 -16.07 -7.76 29.82
N THR A 535 -15.82 -6.55 30.34
CA THR A 535 -15.51 -6.33 31.75
C THR A 535 -16.74 -5.73 32.40
N ILE A 536 -17.26 -6.39 33.43
CA ILE A 536 -18.45 -5.95 34.17
C ILE A 536 -18.05 -5.73 35.63
N GLU A 537 -18.17 -4.49 36.08
CA GLU A 537 -17.86 -4.09 37.46
C GLU A 537 -19.13 -3.54 38.10
N ASN A 538 -19.48 -4.06 39.28
CA ASN A 538 -20.69 -3.66 40.01
C ASN A 538 -21.97 -3.64 39.15
N GLY A 539 -22.08 -4.58 38.20
CA GLY A 539 -23.23 -4.70 37.30
C GLY A 539 -23.24 -3.71 36.13
N VAL A 540 -22.14 -3.02 35.87
CA VAL A 540 -21.96 -2.05 34.77
C VAL A 540 -20.88 -2.54 33.81
N VAL A 541 -21.12 -2.44 32.50
CA VAL A 541 -20.10 -2.76 31.49
C VAL A 541 -19.09 -1.60 31.42
N THR A 542 -17.90 -1.82 31.96
CA THR A 542 -16.82 -0.82 32.00
C THR A 542 -15.77 -1.06 30.91
N GLY A 543 -15.70 -2.28 30.36
CA GLY A 543 -14.75 -2.62 29.31
C GLY A 543 -15.30 -3.59 28.28
N LEU A 544 -14.73 -3.54 27.06
CA LEU A 544 -15.03 -4.51 26.01
C LEU A 544 -13.76 -4.82 25.21
N LYS A 545 -13.47 -6.12 25.06
CA LYS A 545 -12.47 -6.62 24.10
C LYS A 545 -13.15 -7.28 22.91
N LEU A 546 -12.75 -6.86 21.72
CA LEU A 546 -13.27 -7.24 20.41
C LEU A 546 -12.07 -7.54 19.49
N LEU A 547 -11.37 -8.64 19.78
CA LEU A 547 -10.14 -9.03 19.08
C LEU A 547 -10.49 -9.77 17.79
N THR A 548 -10.63 -9.06 16.68
CA THR A 548 -11.10 -9.63 15.42
C THR A 548 -10.74 -8.77 14.22
N ASP A 549 -10.54 -9.41 13.08
CA ASP A 549 -10.32 -8.74 11.80
C ASP A 549 -11.61 -8.31 11.11
N ASN A 550 -12.76 -8.80 11.57
CA ASN A 550 -14.00 -8.75 10.81
C ASN A 550 -14.98 -7.66 11.26
N VAL A 551 -14.49 -6.64 11.96
CA VAL A 551 -15.31 -5.50 12.40
C VAL A 551 -14.89 -4.23 11.66
N THR A 552 -15.87 -3.58 11.05
CA THR A 552 -15.74 -2.28 10.36
C THR A 552 -16.57 -1.20 11.06
N ASN A 553 -17.74 -1.58 11.59
CA ASN A 553 -18.67 -0.67 12.26
C ASN A 553 -18.80 -1.03 13.74
N ILE A 554 -18.28 -0.15 14.59
CA ILE A 554 -18.31 -0.27 16.06
C ILE A 554 -19.39 0.59 16.72
N SER A 555 -20.32 1.20 15.97
CA SER A 555 -21.34 2.08 16.55
C SER A 555 -22.18 1.47 17.69
N PRO A 556 -22.45 0.15 17.76
CA PRO A 556 -23.20 -0.43 18.86
C PRO A 556 -22.55 -0.26 20.24
N VAL A 557 -21.23 -0.05 20.34
CA VAL A 557 -20.54 0.11 21.64
C VAL A 557 -21.01 1.36 22.40
N ARG A 558 -21.64 2.33 21.70
CA ARG A 558 -22.22 3.55 22.29
C ARG A 558 -23.37 3.27 23.26
N ALA A 559 -23.97 2.08 23.21
CA ALA A 559 -24.98 1.67 24.16
C ALA A 559 -24.42 1.51 25.59
N PHE A 560 -23.11 1.26 25.73
CA PHE A 560 -22.42 1.18 27.02
C PHE A 560 -22.08 2.60 27.53
N ARG A 561 -22.98 3.21 28.30
CA ARG A 561 -22.84 4.60 28.78
C ARG A 561 -21.64 4.83 29.72
N ASN A 562 -21.15 3.77 30.35
CA ASN A 562 -20.04 3.77 31.30
C ASN A 562 -18.83 3.00 30.77
N LEU A 563 -18.72 2.85 29.45
CA LEU A 563 -17.54 2.21 28.85
C LEU A 563 -16.32 3.11 29.06
N GLU A 564 -15.30 2.55 29.71
CA GLU A 564 -14.03 3.23 29.99
C GLU A 564 -12.87 2.60 29.21
N ALA A 565 -12.98 1.33 28.82
CA ALA A 565 -11.94 0.61 28.09
C ALA A 565 -12.48 -0.09 26.84
N LEU A 566 -11.84 0.15 25.70
CA LEU A 566 -12.13 -0.56 24.45
C LEU A 566 -10.83 -1.10 23.85
N ASP A 567 -10.76 -2.42 23.68
CA ASP A 567 -9.68 -3.10 22.97
C ASP A 567 -10.27 -3.76 21.72
N CYS A 568 -9.97 -3.18 20.56
CA CYS A 568 -10.51 -3.60 19.27
C CYS A 568 -9.37 -3.92 18.29
N ARG A 569 -8.30 -4.54 18.79
CA ARG A 569 -7.14 -4.92 17.98
C ARG A 569 -7.49 -5.95 16.91
N GLY A 570 -6.87 -5.78 15.74
CA GLY A 570 -6.84 -6.78 14.69
C GLY A 570 -5.83 -7.89 15.01
N THR A 571 -5.68 -8.84 14.10
CA THR A 571 -4.60 -9.83 14.18
C THR A 571 -3.27 -9.24 13.68
N PRO A 572 -2.11 -9.71 14.18
CA PRO A 572 -0.78 -9.14 13.87
C PRO A 572 -0.39 -9.06 12.38
N ASP A 573 -1.16 -9.66 11.47
CA ASP A 573 -0.98 -9.59 10.01
C ASP A 573 -1.62 -8.33 9.38
N CYS A 574 -2.06 -7.36 10.20
CA CYS A 574 -2.77 -6.15 9.76
C CYS A 574 -4.03 -6.45 8.93
N ALA A 575 -4.69 -7.57 9.23
CA ALA A 575 -5.91 -8.01 8.57
C ALA A 575 -7.17 -7.33 9.13
N GLY A 576 -7.00 -6.52 10.19
CA GLY A 576 -8.04 -5.68 10.78
C GLY A 576 -8.76 -4.83 9.75
N LYS A 577 -10.07 -4.64 9.93
CA LYS A 577 -10.92 -3.85 9.02
C LYS A 577 -11.46 -2.57 9.64
N LEU A 578 -11.17 -2.29 10.91
CA LEU A 578 -11.64 -1.08 11.57
C LEU A 578 -10.89 0.14 11.03
N ALA A 579 -11.60 1.06 10.39
CA ALA A 579 -11.02 2.32 9.90
C ALA A 579 -11.65 3.56 10.55
N ASP A 580 -12.95 3.48 10.89
CA ASP A 580 -13.73 4.62 11.36
C ASP A 580 -13.87 4.64 12.89
N LEU A 581 -13.29 5.67 13.52
CA LEU A 581 -13.41 5.93 14.96
C LEU A 581 -14.51 6.95 15.30
N ALA A 582 -15.23 7.50 14.31
CA ALA A 582 -16.31 8.46 14.55
C ALA A 582 -17.35 8.01 15.60
N PRO A 583 -17.72 6.72 15.70
CA PRO A 583 -18.67 6.29 16.71
C PRO A 583 -18.18 6.47 18.16
N LEU A 584 -16.87 6.57 18.39
CA LEU A 584 -16.28 6.77 19.72
C LEU A 584 -16.37 8.22 20.22
N ARG A 585 -16.71 9.17 19.34
CA ARG A 585 -16.76 10.59 19.67
C ARG A 585 -17.68 10.84 20.87
N GLY A 586 -17.13 11.51 21.89
CA GLY A 586 -17.83 11.91 23.10
C GLY A 586 -17.99 10.82 24.16
N LEU A 587 -17.44 9.61 23.94
CA LEU A 587 -17.35 8.61 25.00
C LEU A 587 -16.24 8.99 26.01
N SER A 588 -16.41 8.55 27.25
CA SER A 588 -15.46 8.80 28.35
C SER A 588 -14.43 7.68 28.47
N LEU A 589 -13.82 7.27 27.35
CA LEU A 589 -12.81 6.21 27.36
C LEU A 589 -11.51 6.71 28.03
N ASN A 590 -11.00 5.90 28.95
CA ASN A 590 -9.69 6.01 29.55
C ASN A 590 -8.64 5.16 28.80
N PHE A 591 -9.07 4.08 28.15
CA PHE A 591 -8.21 3.12 27.45
C PHE A 591 -8.78 2.81 26.06
N LEU A 592 -7.95 2.95 25.02
CA LEU A 592 -8.33 2.60 23.64
C LEU A 592 -7.17 1.95 22.89
N HIS A 593 -7.35 0.69 22.51
CA HIS A 593 -6.38 -0.11 21.75
C HIS A 593 -7.02 -0.50 20.42
N VAL A 594 -6.44 -0.06 19.30
CA VAL A 594 -6.94 -0.29 17.92
C VAL A 594 -5.82 -0.74 16.99
N GLU A 595 -4.80 -1.37 17.54
CA GLU A 595 -3.65 -1.92 16.82
C GLU A 595 -4.08 -2.84 15.68
N ASP A 596 -3.22 -2.98 14.68
CA ASP A 596 -3.41 -3.90 13.55
C ASP A 596 -4.65 -3.60 12.67
N ASN A 597 -5.14 -2.36 12.74
CA ASN A 597 -6.29 -1.89 11.95
C ASN A 597 -5.92 -0.70 11.05
N PRO A 598 -6.63 -0.47 9.93
CA PRO A 598 -6.36 0.61 8.98
C PRO A 598 -6.84 2.00 9.45
N VAL A 599 -6.81 2.26 10.77
CA VAL A 599 -7.14 3.56 11.37
C VAL A 599 -6.12 4.61 10.90
N SER A 600 -6.61 5.75 10.42
CA SER A 600 -5.79 6.88 9.98
C SER A 600 -6.25 8.21 10.56
N ASP A 601 -7.56 8.40 10.75
CA ASP A 601 -8.12 9.62 11.32
C ASP A 601 -8.29 9.52 12.85
N LEU A 602 -7.48 10.30 13.59
CA LEU A 602 -7.60 10.45 15.05
C LEU A 602 -8.52 11.62 15.46
N SER A 603 -9.09 12.38 14.53
CA SER A 603 -9.99 13.51 14.83
C SER A 603 -11.17 13.17 15.76
N PRO A 604 -11.76 11.96 15.72
CA PRO A 604 -12.82 11.58 16.66
C PRO A 604 -12.37 11.53 18.12
N LEU A 605 -11.07 11.37 18.38
CA LEU A 605 -10.51 11.22 19.72
C LEU A 605 -10.22 12.55 20.43
N ARG A 606 -10.31 13.67 19.70
CA ARG A 606 -9.91 14.98 20.20
C ARG A 606 -10.63 15.35 21.49
N GLY A 607 -9.84 15.64 22.54
CA GLY A 607 -10.35 16.08 23.84
C GLY A 607 -10.95 14.98 24.72
N MET A 608 -10.87 13.71 24.31
CA MET A 608 -11.29 12.57 25.14
C MET A 608 -10.34 12.38 26.34
N PRO A 609 -10.81 11.83 27.47
CA PRO A 609 -10.02 11.66 28.69
C PRO A 609 -9.03 10.47 28.65
N LEU A 610 -8.61 10.04 27.46
CA LEU A 610 -7.76 8.86 27.26
C LEU A 610 -6.45 8.99 28.05
N ARG A 611 -6.10 7.92 28.76
CA ARG A 611 -4.86 7.71 29.52
C ARG A 611 -3.93 6.72 28.82
N ASP A 612 -4.48 5.76 28.11
CA ASP A 612 -3.74 4.75 27.35
C ASP A 612 -4.29 4.65 25.94
N LEU A 613 -3.41 4.77 24.95
CA LEU A 613 -3.75 4.72 23.54
C LEU A 613 -2.76 3.84 22.76
N GLY A 614 -3.27 2.74 22.21
CA GLY A 614 -2.54 1.79 21.39
C GLY A 614 -2.86 1.96 19.91
N LEU A 615 -1.86 2.34 19.11
CA LEU A 615 -1.96 2.59 17.66
C LEU A 615 -0.95 1.78 16.86
N PHE A 616 -0.34 0.74 17.42
CA PHE A 616 0.66 -0.05 16.71
C PHE A 616 0.13 -0.60 15.38
N ARG A 617 0.96 -0.51 14.34
CA ARG A 617 0.67 -1.04 12.99
C ARG A 617 -0.67 -0.52 12.42
N THR A 618 -1.01 0.73 12.75
CA THR A 618 -2.11 1.49 12.12
C THR A 618 -1.60 2.40 11.00
N ARG A 619 -2.51 3.05 10.28
CA ARG A 619 -2.20 4.01 9.19
C ARG A 619 -2.15 5.47 9.68
N VAL A 620 -1.88 5.69 10.97
CA VAL A 620 -1.75 7.02 11.54
C VAL A 620 -0.41 7.63 11.10
N GLU A 621 -0.47 8.87 10.60
CA GLU A 621 0.70 9.65 10.17
C GLU A 621 0.97 10.85 11.09
N HIS A 622 -0.08 11.38 11.74
CA HIS A 622 0.00 12.62 12.50
C HIS A 622 -0.71 12.53 13.86
N LEU A 623 -0.07 13.08 14.89
CA LEU A 623 -0.59 13.08 16.27
C LEU A 623 -1.31 14.39 16.64
N ASN A 624 -1.55 15.30 15.69
CA ASN A 624 -2.18 16.60 15.96
C ASN A 624 -3.50 16.54 16.77
N PRO A 625 -4.40 15.57 16.55
CA PRO A 625 -5.61 15.44 17.36
C PRO A 625 -5.35 15.11 18.84
N LEU A 626 -4.17 14.59 19.18
CA LEU A 626 -3.78 14.19 20.54
C LEU A 626 -3.24 15.34 21.40
N ARG A 627 -2.97 16.51 20.82
CA ARG A 627 -2.34 17.64 21.51
C ARG A 627 -3.13 18.02 22.78
N GLY A 628 -2.42 18.04 23.91
CA GLY A 628 -2.98 18.43 25.21
C GLY A 628 -3.90 17.37 25.86
N MET A 629 -4.02 16.17 25.29
CA MET A 629 -4.77 15.08 25.90
C MET A 629 -4.06 14.54 27.15
N PRO A 630 -4.79 13.96 28.11
CA PRO A 630 -4.25 13.56 29.41
C PRO A 630 -3.55 12.18 29.39
N LEU A 631 -2.95 11.81 28.25
CA LEU A 631 -2.32 10.50 28.02
C LEU A 631 -1.14 10.26 28.97
N LYS A 632 -1.02 9.01 29.42
CA LYS A 632 0.08 8.45 30.21
C LYS A 632 0.88 7.43 29.41
N SER A 633 0.21 6.63 28.60
CA SER A 633 0.82 5.64 27.71
C SER A 633 0.38 5.89 26.27
N LEU A 634 1.34 5.85 25.34
CA LEU A 634 1.08 5.96 23.92
C LEU A 634 1.97 4.97 23.14
N GLY A 635 1.33 4.11 22.35
CA GLY A 635 2.01 3.21 21.42
C GLY A 635 1.74 3.58 19.98
N ILE A 636 2.79 3.89 19.21
CA ILE A 636 2.75 4.28 17.80
C ILE A 636 3.71 3.43 16.94
N GLY A 637 4.22 2.31 17.46
CA GLY A 637 5.15 1.47 16.73
C GLY A 637 4.56 0.90 15.43
N GLY A 638 5.34 0.85 14.35
CA GLY A 638 4.88 0.37 13.04
C GLY A 638 3.87 1.30 12.35
N THR A 639 3.67 2.51 12.84
CA THR A 639 2.95 3.58 12.14
C THR A 639 3.88 4.42 11.28
N ALA A 640 3.33 5.33 10.48
CA ALA A 640 4.09 6.30 9.69
C ALA A 640 4.42 7.61 10.44
N VAL A 641 4.16 7.67 11.76
CA VAL A 641 4.41 8.85 12.57
C VAL A 641 5.92 9.12 12.68
N SER A 642 6.35 10.28 12.19
CA SER A 642 7.74 10.78 12.35
C SER A 642 7.84 11.99 13.28
N ASP A 643 6.77 12.77 13.43
CA ASP A 643 6.76 14.02 14.20
C ASP A 643 6.12 13.84 15.58
N LEU A 644 6.92 14.02 16.63
CA LEU A 644 6.49 13.97 18.04
C LEU A 644 6.13 15.35 18.60
N SER A 645 6.22 16.44 17.82
CA SER A 645 5.88 17.80 18.27
C SER A 645 4.47 17.96 18.88
N PRO A 646 3.44 17.20 18.46
CA PRO A 646 2.15 17.27 19.14
C PRO A 646 2.16 16.78 20.60
N LEU A 647 3.20 16.06 21.01
CA LEU A 647 3.37 15.52 22.36
C LEU A 647 4.05 16.49 23.34
N THR A 648 4.62 17.60 22.85
CA THR A 648 5.38 18.53 23.68
C THR A 648 4.54 19.06 24.85
N GLY A 649 5.12 18.98 26.05
CA GLY A 649 4.48 19.43 27.29
C GLY A 649 3.41 18.51 27.86
N MET A 650 3.15 17.36 27.22
CA MET A 650 2.28 16.33 27.80
C MET A 650 2.96 15.61 28.96
N SER A 651 2.18 14.91 29.78
CA SER A 651 2.68 14.19 30.96
C SER A 651 2.70 12.66 30.76
N LEU A 652 3.17 12.22 29.59
CA LEU A 652 3.37 10.80 29.27
C LEU A 652 4.44 10.19 30.19
N THR A 653 4.20 8.97 30.63
CA THR A 653 5.17 8.13 31.34
C THR A 653 5.71 7.01 30.46
N HIS A 654 4.94 6.53 29.48
CA HIS A 654 5.34 5.46 28.56
C HIS A 654 5.14 5.88 27.11
N LEU A 655 6.17 5.71 26.29
CA LEU A 655 6.11 5.96 24.85
C LEU A 655 6.79 4.82 24.08
N TYR A 656 6.04 4.23 23.15
CA TYR A 656 6.51 3.13 22.30
C TYR A 656 6.42 3.52 20.82
N CYS A 657 7.55 3.56 20.15
CA CYS A 657 7.72 4.02 18.76
C CYS A 657 8.37 2.97 17.86
N ASP A 658 8.34 1.70 18.25
CA ASP A 658 9.04 0.59 17.59
C ASP A 658 8.84 0.59 16.07
N GLY A 659 9.91 0.76 15.28
CA GLY A 659 9.84 0.77 13.82
C GLY A 659 9.12 1.97 13.18
N ALA A 660 8.65 2.94 13.96
CA ALA A 660 8.15 4.21 13.43
C ALA A 660 9.32 5.08 12.91
N PRO A 661 9.13 5.90 11.88
CA PRO A 661 10.19 6.74 11.29
C PRO A 661 10.59 7.95 12.17
N VAL A 662 10.49 7.83 13.49
CA VAL A 662 10.91 8.85 14.47
C VAL A 662 12.44 9.00 14.43
N SER A 663 12.91 10.25 14.37
CA SER A 663 14.34 10.58 14.48
C SER A 663 14.64 11.67 15.51
N ASP A 664 13.70 12.58 15.76
CA ASP A 664 13.88 13.70 16.69
C ASP A 664 13.17 13.43 18.03
N LEU A 665 13.94 13.41 19.11
CA LEU A 665 13.45 13.27 20.48
C LEU A 665 13.32 14.61 21.22
N SER A 666 13.65 15.74 20.58
CA SER A 666 13.54 17.09 21.17
C SER A 666 12.17 17.39 21.78
N PRO A 667 11.03 16.96 21.19
CA PRO A 667 9.71 17.14 21.78
C PRO A 667 9.53 16.49 23.16
N LEU A 668 10.37 15.50 23.51
CA LEU A 668 10.29 14.74 24.76
C LEU A 668 11.07 15.36 25.92
N ARG A 669 11.85 16.43 25.67
CA ARG A 669 12.73 17.03 26.66
C ARG A 669 11.97 17.42 27.93
N GLY A 670 12.44 16.92 29.08
CA GLY A 670 11.88 17.25 30.40
C GLY A 670 10.52 16.61 30.69
N MET A 671 10.02 15.71 29.84
CA MET A 671 8.80 14.95 30.11
C MET A 671 9.06 13.91 31.21
N PRO A 672 8.03 13.51 31.99
CA PRO A 672 8.16 12.54 33.06
C PRO A 672 8.15 11.09 32.53
N LEU A 673 8.86 10.81 31.45
CA LEU A 673 8.94 9.47 30.86
C LEU A 673 9.71 8.54 31.80
N GLU A 674 9.09 7.39 32.08
CA GLU A 674 9.67 6.23 32.77
C GLU A 674 10.13 5.18 31.76
N ALA A 675 9.42 5.03 30.64
CA ALA A 675 9.73 4.06 29.60
C ALA A 675 9.75 4.71 28.21
N LEU A 676 10.84 4.48 27.48
CA LEU A 676 10.99 4.91 26.08
C LEU A 676 11.49 3.76 25.21
N TYR A 677 10.63 3.31 24.29
CA TYR A 677 10.95 2.26 23.32
C TYR A 677 11.01 2.86 21.93
N VAL A 678 12.20 2.92 21.33
CA VAL A 678 12.41 3.38 19.96
C VAL A 678 13.25 2.40 19.12
N PRO A 679 13.12 1.06 19.28
CA PRO A 679 13.92 0.15 18.47
C PRO A 679 13.53 0.23 17.00
N LEU A 680 14.48 -0.04 16.11
CA LEU A 680 14.30 0.00 14.65
C LEU A 680 13.80 1.35 14.11
N THR A 681 13.94 2.42 14.89
CA THR A 681 13.66 3.81 14.47
C THR A 681 14.90 4.46 13.85
N ARG A 682 14.79 5.74 13.50
CA ARG A 682 15.89 6.55 12.95
C ARG A 682 16.53 7.47 14.01
N VAL A 683 16.27 7.23 15.29
CA VAL A 683 16.86 7.99 16.40
C VAL A 683 18.38 7.78 16.40
N SER A 684 19.15 8.86 16.36
CA SER A 684 20.61 8.84 16.47
C SER A 684 21.12 9.65 17.66
N ASP A 685 20.38 10.69 18.05
CA ASP A 685 20.75 11.61 19.13
C ASP A 685 19.90 11.40 20.38
N LEU A 686 20.55 11.03 21.48
CA LEU A 686 19.94 10.88 22.80
C LEU A 686 20.09 12.13 23.68
N SER A 687 20.74 13.20 23.19
CA SER A 687 20.92 14.44 23.94
C SER A 687 19.63 15.05 24.52
N PRO A 688 18.45 14.95 23.85
CA PRO A 688 17.19 15.44 24.44
C PRO A 688 16.78 14.73 25.73
N LEU A 689 17.28 13.51 25.96
CA LEU A 689 16.95 12.70 27.12
C LEU A 689 17.77 13.07 28.37
N ARG A 690 18.82 13.87 28.22
CA ARG A 690 19.76 14.17 29.31
C ARG A 690 19.05 14.72 30.55
N GLY A 691 19.29 14.09 31.70
CA GLY A 691 18.71 14.49 32.99
C GLY A 691 17.27 14.02 33.22
N MET A 692 16.68 13.25 32.30
CA MET A 692 15.41 12.57 32.52
C MET A 692 15.60 11.35 33.45
N ALA A 693 14.49 10.83 33.98
CA ALA A 693 14.48 9.72 34.95
C ALA A 693 13.92 8.42 34.34
N LEU A 694 14.45 8.00 33.19
CA LEU A 694 14.03 6.76 32.54
C LEU A 694 14.39 5.54 33.41
N ILE A 695 13.44 4.63 33.52
CA ILE A 695 13.55 3.32 34.16
C ILE A 695 13.85 2.25 33.10
N GLU A 696 13.20 2.35 31.94
CA GLU A 696 13.37 1.43 30.83
C GLU A 696 13.64 2.17 29.52
N ALA A 697 14.62 1.69 28.76
CA ALA A 697 14.92 2.26 27.46
C ALA A 697 15.33 1.21 26.42
N SER A 698 14.81 1.32 25.21
CA SER A 698 15.18 0.46 24.09
C SER A 698 15.55 1.30 22.86
N PHE A 699 16.77 1.13 22.38
CA PHE A 699 17.35 1.76 21.20
C PHE A 699 17.95 0.72 20.24
N GLU A 700 17.53 -0.54 20.33
CA GLU A 700 18.04 -1.65 19.51
C GLU A 700 17.77 -1.41 18.01
N GLY A 701 18.76 -1.66 17.16
CA GLY A 701 18.65 -1.44 15.72
C GLY A 701 18.48 0.03 15.32
N THR A 702 18.95 0.98 16.14
CA THR A 702 18.96 2.41 15.83
C THR A 702 20.38 2.90 15.49
N PRO A 703 20.54 4.02 14.75
CA PRO A 703 21.86 4.62 14.50
C PRO A 703 22.55 5.26 15.73
N VAL A 704 22.07 5.05 16.95
CA VAL A 704 22.65 5.69 18.15
C VAL A 704 24.11 5.31 18.33
N SER A 705 24.97 6.35 18.30
CA SER A 705 26.40 6.21 18.46
C SER A 705 26.94 6.72 19.81
N ASP A 706 26.12 7.38 20.62
CA ASP A 706 26.53 7.91 21.92
C ASP A 706 25.45 7.66 22.98
N LEU A 707 25.78 6.84 23.98
CA LEU A 707 24.92 6.56 25.11
C LEU A 707 25.14 7.52 26.29
N SER A 708 26.16 8.39 26.25
CA SER A 708 26.50 9.29 27.35
C SER A 708 25.34 10.12 27.92
N PRO A 709 24.31 10.52 27.15
CA PRO A 709 23.14 11.21 27.68
C PRO A 709 22.35 10.42 28.73
N LEU A 710 22.49 9.09 28.76
CA LEU A 710 21.85 8.19 29.72
C LEU A 710 22.58 8.13 31.09
N GLY A 711 23.74 8.78 31.22
CA GLY A 711 24.55 8.76 32.43
C GLY A 711 23.79 9.27 33.66
N GLY A 712 23.86 8.52 34.75
CA GLY A 712 23.23 8.89 36.03
C GLY A 712 21.71 8.68 36.10
N MET A 713 21.09 8.13 35.05
CA MET A 713 19.67 7.77 35.07
C MET A 713 19.41 6.52 35.94
N PRO A 714 18.22 6.39 36.56
CA PRO A 714 17.83 5.22 37.35
C PRO A 714 17.38 4.04 36.46
N LEU A 715 18.08 3.79 35.35
CA LEU A 715 17.73 2.75 34.38
C LEU A 715 17.85 1.36 35.03
N LYS A 716 16.79 0.57 34.90
CA LYS A 716 16.72 -0.85 35.30
C LYS A 716 16.86 -1.78 34.11
N ALA A 717 16.34 -1.40 32.96
CA ALA A 717 16.40 -2.21 31.75
C ALA A 717 16.87 -1.36 30.56
N ILE A 718 17.84 -1.88 29.82
CA ILE A 718 18.29 -1.28 28.57
C ILE A 718 18.41 -2.32 27.46
N ARG A 719 17.95 -1.96 26.26
CA ARG A 719 18.25 -2.68 25.01
C ARG A 719 18.96 -1.76 24.03
N CYS A 720 20.11 -2.17 23.53
CA CYS A 720 20.93 -1.37 22.62
C CYS A 720 21.89 -2.25 21.80
N ASP A 721 22.35 -1.71 20.66
CA ASP A 721 23.38 -2.32 19.83
C ASP A 721 24.76 -2.15 20.50
N PHE A 722 25.01 -2.96 21.52
CA PHE A 722 26.16 -2.83 22.42
C PHE A 722 27.51 -2.95 21.70
N GLN A 723 28.39 -1.99 21.96
CA GLN A 723 29.78 -1.96 21.51
C GLN A 723 30.72 -1.87 22.72
N PRO A 724 31.55 -2.89 23.00
CA PRO A 724 32.36 -2.95 24.23
C PRO A 724 33.21 -1.70 24.50
N ASP A 725 33.99 -1.25 23.50
CA ASP A 725 34.93 -0.14 23.67
C ASP A 725 34.23 1.21 23.94
N ARG A 726 33.00 1.34 23.46
CA ARG A 726 32.20 2.57 23.51
C ARG A 726 31.32 2.62 24.76
N ASP A 727 30.61 1.52 25.03
CA ASP A 727 29.47 1.50 25.94
C ASP A 727 29.80 0.95 27.32
N ALA A 728 30.82 0.06 27.43
CA ALA A 728 31.04 -0.71 28.64
C ALA A 728 31.27 0.16 29.88
N LYS A 729 32.06 1.22 29.74
CA LYS A 729 32.35 2.14 30.85
C LYS A 729 31.08 2.83 31.37
N LEU A 730 30.21 3.27 30.46
CA LEU A 730 28.97 3.93 30.83
C LEU A 730 28.00 2.93 31.47
N LEU A 731 27.72 1.81 30.79
CA LEU A 731 26.72 0.85 31.27
C LEU A 731 27.13 0.24 32.63
N ARG A 732 28.43 0.02 32.87
CA ARG A 732 28.93 -0.40 34.20
C ARG A 732 28.78 0.66 35.28
N SER A 733 28.71 1.94 34.92
CA SER A 733 28.49 3.02 35.89
C SER A 733 27.02 3.14 36.34
N LEU A 734 26.09 2.54 35.59
CA LEU A 734 24.67 2.51 35.89
C LEU A 734 24.35 1.34 36.83
N ASN A 735 24.62 1.54 38.13
CA ASN A 735 24.48 0.50 39.16
C ASN A 735 23.03 0.01 39.37
N THR A 736 22.04 0.69 38.80
CA THR A 736 20.62 0.33 38.87
C THR A 736 20.20 -0.68 37.79
N LEU A 737 21.06 -0.97 36.80
CA LEU A 737 20.72 -1.88 35.70
C LEU A 737 20.54 -3.31 36.21
N GLU A 738 19.33 -3.82 36.07
CA GLU A 738 18.93 -5.19 36.35
C GLU A 738 19.10 -6.06 35.09
N THR A 739 18.73 -5.52 33.92
CA THR A 739 18.81 -6.24 32.63
C THR A 739 19.45 -5.43 31.51
N ILE A 740 20.24 -6.10 30.67
CA ILE A 740 20.89 -5.55 29.47
C ILE A 740 20.63 -6.53 28.32
N ASN A 741 20.02 -6.04 27.23
CA ASN A 741 19.70 -6.82 26.03
C ASN A 741 18.95 -8.14 26.34
N GLY A 742 18.02 -8.08 27.30
CA GLY A 742 17.17 -9.21 27.71
C GLY A 742 17.83 -10.23 28.65
N LYS A 743 19.08 -10.02 29.06
CA LYS A 743 19.79 -10.84 30.06
C LYS A 743 19.93 -10.09 31.38
N SER A 744 20.13 -10.80 32.49
CA SER A 744 20.54 -10.11 33.72
C SER A 744 21.89 -9.41 33.53
N ALA A 745 22.10 -8.27 34.18
CA ALA A 745 23.35 -7.52 34.05
C ALA A 745 24.59 -8.38 34.40
N ALA A 746 24.47 -9.26 35.40
CA ALA A 746 25.53 -10.19 35.80
C ALA A 746 25.86 -11.22 34.70
N GLU A 747 24.84 -11.82 34.09
CA GLU A 747 25.04 -12.77 32.98
C GLU A 747 25.61 -12.08 31.74
N PHE A 748 25.12 -10.88 31.43
CA PHE A 748 25.61 -10.09 30.30
C PHE A 748 27.10 -9.78 30.44
N TRP A 749 27.55 -9.26 31.58
CA TRP A 749 28.96 -8.94 31.79
C TRP A 749 29.85 -10.18 31.82
N LYS A 750 29.36 -11.30 32.39
CA LYS A 750 30.10 -12.57 32.35
C LYS A 750 30.37 -13.04 30.92
N GLU A 751 29.42 -12.84 30.00
CA GLU A 751 29.61 -13.19 28.59
C GLU A 751 30.51 -12.21 27.84
N VAL A 752 30.45 -10.92 28.17
CA VAL A 752 31.29 -9.89 27.54
C VAL A 752 32.74 -10.01 28.00
N ASP A 753 32.99 -10.25 29.30
CA ASP A 753 34.33 -10.37 29.88
C ASP A 753 34.95 -11.77 29.66
N GLY A 754 34.11 -12.76 29.35
CA GLY A 754 34.54 -14.13 29.05
C GLY A 754 34.92 -14.37 27.58
N LYS A 755 34.75 -13.35 26.73
CA LYS A 755 35.17 -13.31 25.33
C LYS A 755 36.35 -12.36 25.18
#